data_AF-A0A3L7RLT4-F1
#
_entry.id   AF-A0A3L7RLT4-F1
#
_cell.length_a   1.000
_cell.length_b   1.000
_cell.length_c   1.000
_cell.angle_alpha   90.00
_cell.angle_beta   90.00
_cell.angle_gamma   90.00
#
_symmetry.space_group_name_H-M   'P 1'
#
loop_
_entity.id
_entity.type
_entity.pdbx_description
1 polymer ?
#
loop_
_entity_poly.entity_id
_entity_poly.type
_entity_poly.pdbx_seq_one_letter_code
_entity_poly.pdbx_strand_id
1 'polypeptide(L)'
;MNWLKRFVHQSQSPGSSRIFRTMNPEKLIILILGVFTLFVNSSTTAQEQIATGNAQQKFSRDLEKQLTSGRRLAIVIGIDAYPVNPLKCCVKDATLLASTLRDRCGYDPDGILEMTDRQEDPNLRPTLNNLRHQIRRFLSDATPNDTVLVSFSGHGGLRSEGVGEKFKLIGYVCPIDFDGTREKDTSLPVDELRQMLQECLAAQKLLLLDSCHSGSAGTASGFTIAENVGHALQKAQGLITFAACRRDEVSSEDREAGHGAFTLSFVQGLEGSADFDQNRIVDSDELYRHVLAEVPANVNALYPGRNQTPVRVIGQDVVGVFALAPVLPKPKATAALARMKPGNVMKNSIGMPLVLLPRSNYIKGSVKSEYKRRPDEELRAVIISRRILMGVHEVTQAEFEAVMGQNPSHHSHDNNGADAVADLKTGRFPVEQVSWTDAVEFCQKLSNQPEELSASRVYRLPTESEWEFACRAGSTLAFSTGQVIDGSQANIRADQPYWYAHRSEWLKRTKTVESHSPNQFGVCDMHGNVAEWCLDDYSEQPSGLHLIRMNTSHDVSDPVEILEHMHELLNAPITLQFTVEQKHNMWKEATDPLRKSGGMSKVIRGGSYLSDVAQCRSAARKFQPQDYAHKALGFRVVCEQSNLGR
;
A
#
# COMPACT_ATOMS: atom_id res chain seq x y z
N MET A 1 19.44 -39.33 -35.91
CA MET A 1 20.46 -39.33 -36.99
C MET A 1 19.89 -39.70 -38.38
N ASN A 2 19.18 -40.83 -38.54
CA ASN A 2 18.67 -41.27 -39.85
C ASN A 2 17.61 -40.34 -40.48
N TRP A 3 16.78 -39.68 -39.66
CA TRP A 3 15.82 -38.67 -40.11
C TRP A 3 16.51 -37.43 -40.69
N LEU A 4 17.53 -36.91 -40.00
CA LEU A 4 18.34 -35.76 -40.45
C LEU A 4 19.01 -36.01 -41.81
N LYS A 5 19.56 -37.21 -42.03
CA LYS A 5 20.16 -37.58 -43.32
C LYS A 5 19.14 -37.58 -44.46
N ARG A 6 17.91 -38.07 -44.22
CA ARG A 6 16.82 -38.05 -45.21
C ARG A 6 16.32 -36.62 -45.49
N PHE A 7 16.22 -35.79 -44.46
CA PHE A 7 15.79 -34.40 -44.59
C PHE A 7 16.79 -33.56 -45.40
N VAL A 8 18.08 -33.68 -45.12
CA VAL A 8 19.15 -33.00 -45.90
C VAL A 8 19.15 -33.45 -47.36
N HIS A 9 18.87 -34.74 -47.61
CA HIS A 9 18.79 -35.25 -48.97
C HIS A 9 17.56 -34.71 -49.73
N GLN A 10 16.40 -34.61 -49.08
CA GLN A 10 15.19 -34.01 -49.66
C GLN A 10 15.32 -32.51 -49.87
N SER A 11 15.98 -31.78 -48.97
CA SER A 11 16.17 -30.33 -49.07
C SER A 11 17.11 -29.92 -50.21
N GLN A 12 17.89 -30.85 -50.75
CA GLN A 12 18.76 -30.67 -51.92
C GLN A 12 18.08 -31.10 -53.24
N SER A 13 16.83 -31.55 -53.21
CA SER A 13 16.12 -32.03 -54.40
C SER A 13 15.60 -30.88 -55.29
N PRO A 14 15.35 -31.13 -56.59
CA PRO A 14 14.89 -30.11 -57.55
C PRO A 14 13.52 -29.46 -57.26
N GLY A 15 12.80 -29.90 -56.22
CA GLY A 15 11.54 -29.31 -55.75
C GLY A 15 11.62 -28.43 -54.49
N SER A 16 12.78 -28.33 -53.82
CA SER A 16 12.94 -27.58 -52.55
C SER A 16 13.22 -26.07 -52.76
N SER A 17 13.06 -25.25 -51.71
CA SER A 17 13.34 -23.81 -51.81
C SER A 17 14.82 -23.51 -52.15
N ARG A 18 15.05 -22.45 -52.93
CA ARG A 18 16.38 -22.10 -53.49
C ARG A 18 17.44 -21.86 -52.40
N ILE A 19 17.02 -21.41 -51.21
CA ILE A 19 17.88 -21.13 -50.05
C ILE A 19 18.48 -22.42 -49.47
N PHE A 20 17.70 -23.50 -49.41
CA PHE A 20 18.17 -24.76 -48.85
C PHE A 20 19.09 -25.54 -49.79
N ARG A 21 19.03 -25.29 -51.10
CA ARG A 21 19.94 -25.91 -52.09
C ARG A 21 21.33 -25.29 -52.11
N THR A 22 21.45 -23.99 -51.83
CA THR A 22 22.73 -23.28 -51.88
C THR A 22 23.51 -23.35 -50.56
N MET A 23 22.88 -23.82 -49.47
CA MET A 23 23.54 -24.01 -48.17
C MET A 23 24.37 -25.29 -48.13
N ASN A 24 25.58 -25.18 -47.56
CA ASN A 24 26.44 -26.33 -47.28
C ASN A 24 25.73 -27.31 -46.31
N PRO A 25 25.67 -28.62 -46.63
CA PRO A 25 25.01 -29.64 -45.81
C PRO A 25 25.42 -29.65 -44.34
N GLU A 26 26.70 -29.39 -44.03
CA GLU A 26 27.21 -29.37 -42.65
C GLU A 26 26.64 -28.18 -41.87
N LYS A 27 26.55 -27.00 -42.50
CA LYS A 27 25.94 -25.80 -41.88
C LYS A 27 24.44 -25.97 -41.64
N LEU A 28 23.74 -26.71 -42.51
CA LEU A 28 22.31 -27.00 -42.35
C LEU A 28 22.05 -27.93 -41.17
N ILE A 29 22.93 -28.93 -40.96
CA ILE A 29 22.84 -29.84 -39.81
C ILE A 29 23.07 -29.10 -38.49
N ILE A 30 24.07 -28.21 -38.44
CA ILE A 30 24.37 -27.39 -37.26
C ILE A 30 23.19 -26.47 -36.93
N LEU A 31 22.57 -25.85 -37.93
CA LEU A 31 21.39 -25.00 -37.73
C LEU A 31 20.20 -25.78 -37.15
N ILE A 32 19.92 -26.98 -37.67
CA ILE A 32 18.82 -27.82 -37.20
C ILE A 32 19.09 -28.31 -35.76
N LEU A 33 20.31 -28.74 -35.47
CA LEU A 33 20.69 -29.16 -34.11
C LEU A 33 20.63 -27.99 -33.12
N GLY A 34 21.04 -26.79 -33.54
CA GLY A 34 20.92 -25.57 -32.73
C GLY A 34 19.46 -25.22 -32.41
N VAL A 35 18.57 -25.25 -33.41
CA VAL A 35 17.13 -25.00 -33.21
C VAL A 35 16.51 -26.09 -32.34
N PHE A 36 16.87 -27.36 -32.52
CA PHE A 36 16.34 -28.45 -31.70
C PHE A 36 16.81 -28.36 -30.24
N THR A 37 18.07 -27.98 -30.01
CA THR A 37 18.62 -27.77 -28.66
C THR A 37 17.93 -26.59 -27.96
N LEU A 38 17.67 -25.50 -28.69
CA LEU A 38 16.89 -24.36 -28.19
C LEU A 38 15.45 -24.75 -27.83
N PHE A 39 14.82 -25.64 -28.61
CA PHE A 39 13.46 -26.10 -28.39
C PHE A 39 13.34 -27.09 -27.22
N VAL A 40 14.34 -27.95 -27.01
CA VAL A 40 14.40 -28.85 -25.86
C VAL A 40 14.65 -28.07 -24.58
N ASN A 41 15.59 -27.12 -24.59
CA ASN A 41 15.86 -26.29 -23.40
C ASN A 41 14.68 -25.39 -23.02
N SER A 42 13.90 -24.89 -23.99
CA SER A 42 12.70 -24.10 -23.69
C SER A 42 11.56 -24.95 -23.11
N SER A 43 11.46 -26.22 -23.48
CA SER A 43 10.41 -27.13 -22.98
C SER A 43 10.69 -27.68 -21.58
N THR A 44 11.95 -27.95 -21.21
CA THR A 44 12.33 -28.28 -19.83
C THR A 44 12.10 -27.10 -18.88
N THR A 45 12.50 -25.89 -19.28
CA THR A 45 12.29 -24.67 -18.47
C THR A 45 10.80 -24.40 -18.21
N ALA A 46 9.94 -24.65 -19.19
CA ALA A 46 8.49 -24.51 -19.04
C ALA A 46 7.87 -25.55 -18.08
N GLN A 47 8.37 -26.78 -18.06
CA GLN A 47 7.89 -27.82 -17.13
C GLN A 47 8.30 -27.54 -15.67
N GLU A 48 9.51 -27.03 -15.44
CA GLU A 48 9.97 -26.63 -14.11
C GLU A 48 9.17 -25.44 -13.55
N GLN A 49 8.84 -24.46 -14.40
CA GLN A 49 7.99 -23.31 -14.02
C GLN A 49 6.54 -23.73 -13.67
N ILE A 50 5.98 -24.72 -14.36
CA ILE A 50 4.64 -25.25 -14.06
C ILE A 50 4.65 -26.05 -12.74
N ALA A 51 5.71 -26.82 -12.48
CA ALA A 51 5.84 -27.60 -11.25
C ALA A 51 5.99 -26.70 -10.01
N THR A 52 6.79 -25.64 -10.09
CA THR A 52 6.95 -24.64 -9.01
C THR A 52 5.66 -23.85 -8.78
N GLY A 53 4.95 -23.43 -9.84
CA GLY A 53 3.65 -22.77 -9.71
C GLY A 53 2.58 -23.62 -9.03
N ASN A 54 2.53 -24.93 -9.32
CA ASN A 54 1.60 -25.85 -8.68
C ASN A 54 1.93 -26.11 -7.20
N ALA A 55 3.22 -26.16 -6.85
CA ALA A 55 3.67 -26.33 -5.47
C ALA A 55 3.32 -25.10 -4.61
N GLN A 56 3.51 -23.90 -5.15
CA GLN A 56 3.19 -22.65 -4.45
C GLN A 56 1.68 -22.48 -4.23
N GLN A 57 0.84 -22.80 -5.23
CA GLN A 57 -0.62 -22.82 -5.05
C GLN A 57 -1.09 -23.82 -3.99
N LYS A 58 -0.45 -24.99 -3.90
CA LYS A 58 -0.77 -25.98 -2.87
C LYS A 58 -0.41 -25.46 -1.48
N PHE A 59 0.78 -24.87 -1.34
CA PHE A 59 1.25 -24.28 -0.08
C PHE A 59 0.33 -23.17 0.42
N SER A 60 -0.07 -22.23 -0.44
CA SER A 60 -1.01 -21.17 -0.05
C SER A 60 -2.37 -21.72 0.41
N ARG A 61 -2.91 -22.75 -0.25
CA ARG A 61 -4.16 -23.40 0.19
C ARG A 61 -4.04 -24.08 1.55
N ASP A 62 -2.89 -24.67 1.85
CA ASP A 62 -2.64 -25.28 3.16
C ASP A 62 -2.58 -24.20 4.26
N LEU A 63 -2.04 -23.01 3.98
CA LEU A 63 -2.06 -21.85 4.89
C LEU A 63 -3.46 -21.24 5.06
N GLU A 64 -4.24 -21.10 3.98
CA GLU A 64 -5.64 -20.65 4.05
C GLU A 64 -6.49 -21.56 4.95
N LYS A 65 -6.23 -22.87 4.86
CA LYS A 65 -6.90 -23.86 5.71
C LYS A 65 -6.56 -23.67 7.19
N GLN A 66 -5.31 -23.33 7.53
CA GLN A 66 -4.92 -23.03 8.91
C GLN A 66 -5.64 -21.80 9.49
N LEU A 67 -5.94 -20.79 8.66
CA LEU A 67 -6.71 -19.61 9.09
C LEU A 67 -8.20 -19.92 9.35
N THR A 68 -8.72 -21.02 8.81
CA THR A 68 -10.17 -21.28 8.74
C THR A 68 -10.62 -22.57 9.45
N SER A 69 -9.69 -23.41 9.92
CA SER A 69 -10.01 -24.74 10.48
C SER A 69 -10.56 -24.73 11.92
N GLY A 70 -10.43 -23.63 12.66
CA GLY A 70 -10.90 -23.52 14.06
C GLY A 70 -10.93 -22.08 14.56
N ARG A 71 -11.23 -21.89 15.85
CA ARG A 71 -11.30 -20.56 16.47
C ARG A 71 -9.90 -20.00 16.67
N ARG A 72 -9.79 -18.68 16.60
CA ARG A 72 -8.55 -17.95 16.87
C ARG A 72 -8.77 -17.14 18.14
N LEU A 73 -8.06 -17.51 19.18
CA LEU A 73 -8.25 -17.03 20.55
C LEU A 73 -7.01 -16.27 21.01
N ALA A 74 -7.19 -15.18 21.74
CA ALA A 74 -6.08 -14.38 22.26
C ALA A 74 -6.25 -14.04 23.74
N ILE A 75 -5.14 -14.03 24.46
CA ILE A 75 -5.01 -13.37 25.75
C ILE A 75 -3.99 -12.25 25.57
N VAL A 76 -4.39 -11.00 25.81
CA VAL A 76 -3.52 -9.83 25.61
C VAL A 76 -3.37 -9.12 26.94
N ILE A 77 -2.14 -9.13 27.48
CA ILE A 77 -1.82 -8.62 28.81
C ILE A 77 -0.96 -7.37 28.66
N GLY A 78 -1.38 -6.27 29.29
CA GLY A 78 -0.66 -4.99 29.27
C GLY A 78 -0.66 -4.34 30.64
N ILE A 79 0.52 -4.08 31.21
CA ILE A 79 0.65 -3.55 32.58
C ILE A 79 1.50 -2.29 32.58
N ASP A 80 0.89 -1.15 32.89
CA ASP A 80 1.57 0.13 33.11
C ASP A 80 1.84 0.37 34.60
N ALA A 81 0.82 0.14 35.45
CA ALA A 81 0.76 0.63 36.82
C ALA A 81 1.51 -0.25 37.85
N TYR A 82 2.83 -0.31 37.73
CA TYR A 82 3.68 -0.95 38.73
C TYR A 82 3.92 -0.06 39.96
N PRO A 83 3.97 -0.62 41.19
CA PRO A 83 4.31 0.15 42.40
C PRO A 83 5.70 0.80 42.34
N VAL A 84 6.63 0.17 41.60
CA VAL A 84 8.00 0.63 41.40
C VAL A 84 8.26 0.65 39.89
N ASN A 85 8.74 1.78 39.35
CA ASN A 85 9.07 2.00 37.93
C ASN A 85 7.87 1.83 36.96
N PRO A 86 6.77 2.59 37.09
CA PRO A 86 5.61 2.45 36.19
C PRO A 86 5.98 2.66 34.71
N LEU A 87 5.34 1.88 33.84
CA LEU A 87 5.45 1.95 32.38
C LEU A 87 4.31 2.81 31.80
N LYS A 88 4.36 3.10 30.49
CA LYS A 88 3.41 4.02 29.86
C LYS A 88 2.71 3.48 28.61
N CYS A 89 3.29 2.48 27.96
CA CYS A 89 2.82 2.01 26.66
C CYS A 89 2.17 0.63 26.70
N CYS A 90 2.36 -0.15 27.77
CA CYS A 90 1.98 -1.57 27.78
C CYS A 90 0.47 -1.78 27.69
N VAL A 91 -0.34 -0.91 28.32
CA VAL A 91 -1.81 -0.96 28.15
C VAL A 91 -2.20 -0.61 26.72
N LYS A 92 -1.55 0.39 26.12
CA LYS A 92 -1.83 0.79 24.73
C LYS A 92 -1.42 -0.29 23.74
N ASP A 93 -0.29 -0.96 23.99
CA ASP A 93 0.21 -2.10 23.22
C ASP A 93 -0.78 -3.26 23.25
N ALA A 94 -1.31 -3.58 24.43
CA ALA A 94 -2.35 -4.58 24.57
C ALA A 94 -3.62 -4.20 23.78
N THR A 95 -4.09 -2.95 23.87
CA THR A 95 -5.26 -2.50 23.12
C THR A 95 -5.03 -2.47 21.60
N LEU A 96 -3.85 -2.04 21.15
CA LEU A 96 -3.50 -2.02 19.73
C LEU A 96 -3.45 -3.43 19.15
N LEU A 97 -2.79 -4.36 19.84
CA LEU A 97 -2.74 -5.75 19.43
C LEU A 97 -4.13 -6.39 19.46
N ALA A 98 -4.90 -6.22 20.54
CA ALA A 98 -6.25 -6.76 20.65
C ALA A 98 -7.18 -6.28 19.53
N SER A 99 -7.17 -4.98 19.23
CA SER A 99 -7.95 -4.42 18.11
C SER A 99 -7.49 -4.94 16.76
N THR A 100 -6.17 -5.04 16.52
CA THR A 100 -5.63 -5.62 15.28
C THR A 100 -6.02 -7.09 15.11
N LEU A 101 -5.95 -7.89 16.18
CA LEU A 101 -6.30 -9.30 16.12
C LEU A 101 -7.78 -9.48 15.78
N ARG A 102 -8.65 -8.68 16.40
CA ARG A 102 -10.10 -8.65 16.16
C ARG A 102 -10.44 -8.19 14.74
N ASP A 103 -9.88 -7.06 14.34
CA ASP A 103 -10.31 -6.33 13.15
C ASP A 103 -9.60 -6.81 11.86
N ARG A 104 -8.41 -7.39 12.00
CA ARG A 104 -7.52 -7.73 10.88
C ARG A 104 -7.13 -9.21 10.81
N CYS A 105 -7.04 -9.92 11.93
CA CYS A 105 -6.44 -11.26 11.95
C CYS A 105 -7.45 -12.41 12.09
N GLY A 106 -8.76 -12.10 12.11
CA GLY A 106 -9.84 -13.09 12.18
C GLY A 106 -9.98 -13.75 13.55
N TYR A 107 -9.56 -13.08 14.62
CA TYR A 107 -9.78 -13.56 15.98
C TYR A 107 -11.24 -13.34 16.39
N ASP A 108 -11.78 -14.29 17.15
CA ASP A 108 -13.14 -14.20 17.65
C ASP A 108 -13.25 -12.97 18.58
N PRO A 109 -14.16 -12.00 18.32
CA PRO A 109 -14.32 -10.84 19.18
C PRO A 109 -14.57 -11.18 20.65
N ASP A 110 -15.27 -12.28 20.92
CA ASP A 110 -15.52 -12.80 22.27
C ASP A 110 -14.40 -13.74 22.75
N GLY A 111 -13.49 -14.12 21.85
CA GLY A 111 -12.29 -14.92 22.10
C GLY A 111 -11.02 -14.09 22.29
N ILE A 112 -11.13 -12.81 22.67
CA ILE A 112 -9.98 -11.98 23.07
C ILE A 112 -10.15 -11.55 24.53
N LEU A 113 -9.31 -12.10 25.39
CA LEU A 113 -9.23 -11.75 26.80
C LEU A 113 -8.19 -10.65 27.02
N GLU A 114 -8.63 -9.42 27.23
CA GLU A 114 -7.76 -8.29 27.55
C GLU A 114 -7.55 -8.19 29.07
N MET A 115 -6.31 -8.31 29.55
CA MET A 115 -5.98 -8.17 30.97
C MET A 115 -5.04 -6.98 31.18
N THR A 116 -5.58 -5.87 31.69
CA THR A 116 -4.81 -4.64 31.91
C THR A 116 -5.03 -4.08 33.31
N ASP A 117 -4.10 -3.26 33.80
CA ASP A 117 -4.27 -2.57 35.09
C ASP A 117 -5.45 -1.58 35.11
N ARG A 118 -5.98 -1.22 33.92
CA ARG A 118 -7.12 -0.33 33.76
C ARG A 118 -8.47 -1.05 33.65
N GLN A 119 -8.50 -2.38 33.78
CA GLN A 119 -9.74 -3.15 33.75
C GLN A 119 -10.69 -2.75 34.88
N GLU A 120 -11.98 -2.61 34.54
CA GLU A 120 -13.06 -2.35 35.51
C GLU A 120 -13.34 -3.58 36.35
N ASP A 121 -13.36 -4.78 35.75
CA ASP A 121 -13.48 -6.05 36.47
C ASP A 121 -12.17 -6.36 37.22
N PRO A 122 -12.19 -6.44 38.56
CA PRO A 122 -11.01 -6.78 39.35
C PRO A 122 -10.40 -8.15 39.02
N ASN A 123 -11.19 -9.09 38.49
CA ASN A 123 -10.71 -10.43 38.10
C ASN A 123 -9.90 -10.42 36.79
N LEU A 124 -10.01 -9.35 36.00
CA LEU A 124 -9.27 -9.15 34.76
C LEU A 124 -8.02 -8.28 34.94
N ARG A 125 -7.85 -7.68 36.12
CA ARG A 125 -6.59 -7.01 36.47
C ARG A 125 -5.48 -8.05 36.64
N PRO A 126 -4.30 -7.83 36.06
CA PRO A 126 -3.25 -8.85 35.93
C PRO A 126 -2.43 -9.02 37.20
N THR A 127 -3.07 -9.45 38.29
CA THR A 127 -2.38 -9.99 39.48
C THR A 127 -1.86 -11.39 39.21
N LEU A 128 -0.87 -11.87 39.97
CA LEU A 128 -0.32 -13.22 39.76
C LEU A 128 -1.39 -14.31 39.82
N ASN A 129 -2.32 -14.20 40.78
CA ASN A 129 -3.41 -15.14 40.93
C ASN A 129 -4.39 -15.07 39.75
N ASN A 130 -4.77 -13.86 39.32
CA ASN A 130 -5.68 -13.68 38.20
C ASN A 130 -5.06 -14.16 36.89
N LEU A 131 -3.79 -13.85 36.62
CA LEU A 131 -3.09 -14.34 35.43
C LEU A 131 -3.11 -15.87 35.40
N ARG A 132 -2.71 -16.53 36.49
CA ARG A 132 -2.73 -18.01 36.60
C ARG A 132 -4.12 -18.59 36.40
N HIS A 133 -5.14 -17.99 37.00
CA HIS A 133 -6.51 -18.49 36.94
C HIS A 133 -7.13 -18.27 35.56
N GLN A 134 -7.09 -17.04 35.06
CA GLN A 134 -7.71 -16.65 33.79
C GLN A 134 -7.02 -17.30 32.60
N ILE A 135 -5.68 -17.39 32.58
CA ILE A 135 -4.97 -18.07 31.49
C ILE A 135 -5.35 -19.55 31.45
N ARG A 136 -5.30 -20.27 32.59
CA ARG A 136 -5.67 -21.70 32.61
C ARG A 136 -7.13 -21.92 32.21
N ARG A 137 -8.05 -21.11 32.72
CA ARG A 137 -9.47 -21.17 32.37
C ARG A 137 -9.70 -20.91 30.88
N PHE A 138 -9.07 -19.87 30.34
CA PHE A 138 -9.24 -19.50 28.94
C PHE A 138 -8.66 -20.58 28.01
N LEU A 139 -7.51 -21.16 28.37
CA LEU A 139 -6.88 -22.22 27.60
C LEU A 139 -7.60 -23.57 27.70
N SER A 140 -8.34 -23.85 28.78
CA SER A 140 -9.08 -25.12 28.91
C SER A 140 -10.20 -25.28 27.90
N ASP A 141 -10.68 -24.19 27.31
CA ASP A 141 -11.77 -24.19 26.34
C ASP A 141 -11.28 -24.42 24.90
N ALA A 142 -9.97 -24.47 24.68
CA ALA A 142 -9.37 -24.65 23.36
C ALA A 142 -9.43 -26.11 22.88
N THR A 143 -9.57 -26.30 21.58
CA THR A 143 -9.64 -27.60 20.89
C THR A 143 -8.45 -27.80 19.96
N PRO A 144 -8.17 -29.03 19.48
CA PRO A 144 -7.07 -29.30 18.53
C PRO A 144 -7.11 -28.53 17.21
N ASN A 145 -8.23 -27.92 16.85
CA ASN A 145 -8.33 -27.12 15.62
C ASN A 145 -8.05 -25.63 15.85
N ASP A 146 -7.97 -25.18 17.11
CA ASP A 146 -7.89 -23.77 17.45
C ASP A 146 -6.44 -23.25 17.35
N THR A 147 -6.33 -21.93 17.15
CA THR A 147 -5.09 -21.16 17.27
C THR A 147 -5.18 -20.30 18.52
N VAL A 148 -4.13 -20.28 19.33
CA VAL A 148 -4.06 -19.50 20.57
C VAL A 148 -2.87 -18.53 20.52
N LEU A 149 -3.12 -17.27 20.83
CA LEU A 149 -2.10 -16.25 21.06
C LEU A 149 -2.11 -15.80 22.52
N VAL A 150 -0.97 -15.78 23.18
CA VAL A 150 -0.81 -15.15 24.49
C VAL A 150 0.25 -14.06 24.36
N SER A 151 -0.11 -12.83 24.66
CA SER A 151 0.79 -11.68 24.63
C SER A 151 0.94 -11.09 26.03
N PHE A 152 2.18 -10.76 26.38
CA PHE A 152 2.51 -10.03 27.59
C PHE A 152 3.37 -8.82 27.26
N SER A 153 2.88 -7.64 27.61
CA SER A 153 3.61 -6.36 27.59
C SER A 153 3.74 -5.82 29.01
N GLY A 154 4.96 -5.64 29.49
CA GLY A 154 5.21 -5.19 30.86
C GLY A 154 6.64 -5.43 31.37
N HIS A 155 6.82 -5.40 32.68
CA HIS A 155 8.09 -5.76 33.32
C HIS A 155 8.36 -7.27 33.27
N GLY A 156 9.64 -7.60 33.23
CA GLY A 156 10.13 -8.98 33.29
C GLY A 156 11.59 -9.00 33.72
N GLY A 157 12.07 -10.17 34.09
CA GLY A 157 13.44 -10.33 34.58
C GLY A 157 13.94 -11.77 34.52
N LEU A 158 15.20 -11.93 34.92
CA LEU A 158 15.86 -13.22 35.07
C LEU A 158 16.24 -13.41 36.53
N ARG A 159 16.03 -14.62 37.04
CA ARG A 159 16.54 -15.04 38.35
C ARG A 159 17.36 -16.28 38.26
N SER A 160 18.31 -16.40 39.17
CA SER A 160 19.09 -17.62 39.34
C SER A 160 18.42 -18.52 40.37
N GLU A 161 18.23 -19.80 40.03
CA GLU A 161 17.78 -20.84 40.96
C GLU A 161 18.78 -22.02 40.93
N GLY A 162 19.05 -22.59 42.11
CA GLY A 162 20.05 -23.66 42.28
C GLY A 162 21.46 -23.16 42.66
N VAL A 163 22.33 -24.10 43.05
CA VAL A 163 23.71 -23.84 43.48
C VAL A 163 24.65 -24.84 42.78
N GLY A 164 25.83 -24.40 42.36
CA GLY A 164 26.83 -25.26 41.71
C GLY A 164 26.40 -25.75 40.32
N GLU A 165 26.59 -27.04 40.03
CA GLU A 165 26.27 -27.66 38.73
C GLU A 165 24.76 -27.70 38.40
N LYS A 166 23.88 -27.34 39.35
CA LYS A 166 22.41 -27.25 39.15
C LYS A 166 21.92 -25.82 38.94
N PHE A 167 22.80 -24.90 38.53
CA PHE A 167 22.45 -23.52 38.23
C PHE A 167 21.46 -23.44 37.05
N LYS A 168 20.31 -22.79 37.25
CA LYS A 168 19.32 -22.50 36.21
C LYS A 168 18.93 -21.03 36.25
N LEU A 169 18.98 -20.35 35.10
CA LEU A 169 18.34 -19.03 34.95
C LEU A 169 16.88 -19.21 34.56
N ILE A 170 15.99 -18.57 35.31
CA ILE A 170 14.55 -18.60 35.12
C ILE A 170 14.10 -17.21 34.72
N GLY A 171 13.55 -17.10 33.52
CA GLY A 171 12.87 -15.89 33.07
C GLY A 171 11.45 -15.83 33.63
N TYR A 172 11.03 -14.64 34.04
CA TYR A 172 9.70 -14.38 34.56
C TYR A 172 9.16 -13.04 34.04
N VAL A 173 7.83 -12.93 34.03
CA VAL A 173 7.11 -11.69 33.82
C VAL A 173 6.55 -11.18 35.14
N CYS A 174 6.38 -9.87 35.27
CA CYS A 174 5.94 -9.20 36.50
C CYS A 174 4.44 -8.87 36.40
N PRO A 175 3.58 -9.51 37.20
CA PRO A 175 2.19 -9.10 37.40
C PRO A 175 2.11 -7.72 38.09
N ILE A 176 0.93 -7.11 38.14
CA ILE A 176 0.74 -5.78 38.75
C ILE A 176 1.06 -5.76 40.26
N ASP A 177 0.92 -6.90 40.94
CA ASP A 177 1.22 -7.12 42.36
C ASP A 177 2.64 -7.66 42.60
N PHE A 178 3.53 -7.55 41.61
CA PHE A 178 4.92 -7.95 41.72
C PHE A 178 5.67 -7.17 42.82
N ASP A 179 6.45 -7.90 43.61
CA ASP A 179 7.26 -7.38 44.71
C ASP A 179 8.69 -7.91 44.57
N GLY A 180 9.63 -7.01 44.26
CA GLY A 180 11.04 -7.36 44.06
C GLY A 180 11.73 -7.99 45.27
N THR A 181 11.18 -7.84 46.48
CA THR A 181 11.69 -8.51 47.69
C THR A 181 11.20 -9.96 47.83
N ARG A 182 10.10 -10.29 47.15
CA ARG A 182 9.46 -11.61 47.12
C ARG A 182 9.29 -12.07 45.68
N GLU A 183 10.36 -11.90 44.90
CA GLU A 183 10.36 -12.11 43.46
C GLU A 183 9.90 -13.53 43.07
N LYS A 184 10.33 -14.56 43.82
CA LYS A 184 9.91 -15.95 43.60
C LYS A 184 8.41 -16.18 43.78
N ASP A 185 7.81 -15.48 44.74
CA ASP A 185 6.40 -15.69 45.14
C ASP A 185 5.44 -14.78 44.36
N THR A 186 5.93 -13.69 43.77
CA THR A 186 5.12 -12.64 43.13
C THR A 186 5.36 -12.49 41.63
N SER A 187 6.25 -13.28 41.03
CA SER A 187 6.46 -13.34 39.57
C SER A 187 5.78 -14.54 38.93
N LEU A 188 5.50 -14.43 37.62
CA LEU A 188 5.03 -15.55 36.80
C LEU A 188 6.18 -16.07 35.91
N PRO A 189 6.70 -17.28 36.16
CA PRO A 189 7.75 -17.85 35.31
C PRO A 189 7.27 -18.03 33.87
N VAL A 190 8.12 -17.68 32.89
CA VAL A 190 7.82 -17.90 31.48
C VAL A 190 7.73 -19.39 31.15
N ASP A 191 8.50 -20.23 31.84
CA ASP A 191 8.36 -21.70 31.75
C ASP A 191 6.96 -22.16 32.19
N GLU A 192 6.34 -21.51 33.19
CA GLU A 192 4.97 -21.81 33.61
C GLU A 192 3.96 -21.42 32.52
N LEU A 193 4.11 -20.23 31.91
CA LEU A 193 3.28 -19.80 30.76
C LEU A 193 3.41 -20.76 29.57
N ARG A 194 4.64 -21.18 29.24
CA ARG A 194 4.89 -22.15 28.17
C ARG A 194 4.28 -23.51 28.51
N GLN A 195 4.35 -23.94 29.76
CA GLN A 195 3.70 -25.17 30.19
C GLN A 195 2.17 -25.09 30.04
N MET A 196 1.54 -23.99 30.47
CA MET A 196 0.10 -23.78 30.27
C MET A 196 -0.28 -23.85 28.77
N LEU A 197 0.55 -23.25 27.90
CA LEU A 197 0.36 -23.34 26.44
C LEU A 197 0.64 -24.74 25.88
N GLN A 198 1.50 -25.55 26.50
CA GLN A 198 1.72 -26.93 26.08
C GLN A 198 0.57 -27.85 26.46
N GLU A 199 -0.02 -27.62 27.63
CA GLU A 199 -1.19 -28.34 28.12
C GLU A 199 -2.47 -27.97 27.34
N CYS A 200 -2.46 -26.80 26.68
CA CYS A 200 -3.52 -26.38 25.76
C CYS A 200 -3.61 -27.30 24.53
N LEU A 201 -4.84 -27.72 24.20
CA LEU A 201 -5.08 -28.64 23.08
C LEU A 201 -4.89 -28.00 21.70
N ALA A 202 -4.88 -26.68 21.57
CA ALA A 202 -4.71 -25.94 20.31
C ALA A 202 -3.57 -26.51 19.45
N ALA A 203 -3.77 -26.66 18.13
CA ALA A 203 -2.68 -27.11 17.25
C ALA A 203 -1.61 -26.03 17.07
N GLN A 204 -2.01 -24.76 17.10
CA GLN A 204 -1.12 -23.62 16.89
C GLN A 204 -1.12 -22.72 18.13
N LYS A 205 0.05 -22.50 18.71
CA LYS A 205 0.24 -21.61 19.85
C LYS A 205 1.29 -20.55 19.53
N LEU A 206 0.97 -19.31 19.86
CA LEU A 206 1.87 -18.17 19.76
C LEU A 206 2.03 -17.53 21.13
N LEU A 207 3.27 -17.33 21.55
CA LEU A 207 3.60 -16.58 22.76
C LEU A 207 4.38 -15.32 22.37
N LEU A 208 3.88 -14.15 22.73
CA LEU A 208 4.49 -12.85 22.48
C LEU A 208 4.95 -12.25 23.81
N LEU A 209 6.24 -11.94 23.92
CA LEU A 209 6.83 -11.38 25.14
C LEU A 209 7.49 -10.03 24.82
N ASP A 210 6.76 -8.95 25.07
CA ASP A 210 7.25 -7.58 25.04
C ASP A 210 7.62 -7.11 26.46
N SER A 211 8.59 -7.80 27.05
CA SER A 211 9.03 -7.54 28.43
C SER A 211 10.54 -7.72 28.59
N CYS A 212 11.27 -6.62 28.82
CA CYS A 212 12.70 -6.66 29.17
C CYS A 212 13.10 -5.49 30.11
N HIS A 213 12.18 -4.89 30.86
CA HIS A 213 12.53 -3.89 31.86
C HIS A 213 12.70 -4.56 33.24
N SER A 214 13.94 -4.77 33.69
CA SER A 214 14.23 -5.22 35.06
C SER A 214 13.95 -4.08 36.04
N GLY A 215 12.81 -4.13 36.74
CA GLY A 215 12.46 -3.22 37.83
C GLY A 215 13.23 -3.48 39.14
N SER A 216 14.09 -4.49 39.21
CA SER A 216 14.94 -4.78 40.37
C SER A 216 16.35 -4.19 40.18
N ALA A 217 16.87 -3.60 41.25
CA ALA A 217 18.16 -2.91 41.27
C ALA A 217 19.30 -3.81 40.78
N GLY A 218 19.93 -3.40 39.67
CA GLY A 218 21.29 -3.81 39.30
C GLY A 218 21.42 -5.11 38.51
N THR A 219 20.97 -5.13 37.25
CA THR A 219 21.68 -5.67 36.06
C THR A 219 20.70 -5.71 34.90
N ALA A 220 20.95 -4.91 33.85
CA ALA A 220 20.20 -5.01 32.61
C ALA A 220 20.52 -6.36 31.96
N SER A 221 19.61 -7.33 32.10
CA SER A 221 19.67 -8.58 31.35
C SER A 221 18.26 -8.89 30.82
N GLY A 222 18.06 -8.69 29.52
CA GLY A 222 16.91 -9.17 28.78
C GLY A 222 16.79 -10.69 28.76
N PHE A 223 15.83 -11.19 27.99
CA PHE A 223 15.53 -12.61 27.88
C PHE A 223 16.45 -13.29 26.86
N THR A 224 17.07 -14.42 27.21
CA THR A 224 17.33 -15.47 26.23
C THR A 224 16.38 -16.62 26.50
N ILE A 225 15.35 -16.73 25.66
CA ILE A 225 14.65 -18.00 25.49
C ILE A 225 15.61 -19.01 24.82
N ALA A 226 16.53 -18.56 23.96
CA ALA A 226 17.38 -19.45 23.17
C ALA A 226 18.44 -20.25 23.97
N GLU A 227 19.02 -19.68 25.01
CA GLU A 227 20.25 -20.23 25.61
C GLU A 227 20.03 -21.21 26.79
N ASN A 228 18.81 -21.35 27.32
CA ASN A 228 18.48 -22.40 28.30
C ASN A 228 17.54 -23.49 27.77
N VAL A 229 17.17 -23.43 26.48
CA VAL A 229 16.21 -24.36 25.86
C VAL A 229 16.84 -25.70 25.46
N GLY A 230 18.17 -25.81 25.53
CA GLY A 230 18.91 -27.00 25.07
C GLY A 230 18.56 -28.32 25.75
N HIS A 231 17.94 -28.32 26.95
CA HIS A 231 17.63 -29.59 27.65
C HIS A 231 16.19 -29.77 28.14
N ALA A 232 15.36 -28.72 28.27
CA ALA A 232 14.04 -28.84 28.89
C ALA A 232 12.85 -28.88 27.92
N LEU A 233 13.03 -28.63 26.61
CA LEU A 233 11.93 -28.36 25.70
C LEU A 233 11.99 -29.15 24.39
N GLN A 234 12.15 -30.47 24.54
CA GLN A 234 11.98 -31.44 23.47
C GLN A 234 10.51 -31.84 23.22
N LYS A 235 9.53 -31.17 23.86
CA LYS A 235 8.14 -31.66 23.97
C LYS A 235 7.02 -30.64 23.70
N ALA A 236 7.32 -29.40 23.36
CA ALA A 236 6.31 -28.34 23.31
C ALA A 236 5.58 -28.26 21.96
N GLN A 237 4.51 -29.05 21.80
CA GLN A 237 3.90 -29.20 20.49
C GLN A 237 3.21 -27.95 19.94
N GLY A 238 3.56 -27.56 18.71
CA GLY A 238 2.89 -26.47 17.96
C GLY A 238 3.09 -25.05 18.51
N LEU A 239 4.17 -24.78 19.26
CA LEU A 239 4.42 -23.48 19.90
C LEU A 239 5.53 -22.68 19.20
N ILE A 240 5.21 -21.43 18.80
CA ILE A 240 6.19 -20.41 18.42
C ILE A 240 6.20 -19.32 19.48
N THR A 241 7.39 -18.88 19.90
CA THR A 241 7.56 -17.77 20.83
C THR A 241 8.33 -16.65 20.17
N PHE A 242 7.80 -15.43 20.24
CA PHE A 242 8.47 -14.21 19.85
C PHE A 242 8.78 -13.38 21.11
N ALA A 243 10.01 -12.93 21.24
CA ALA A 243 10.45 -12.05 22.32
C ALA A 243 11.05 -10.77 21.74
N ALA A 244 10.82 -9.65 22.42
CA ALA A 244 11.20 -8.34 21.94
C ALA A 244 12.72 -8.08 21.85
N CYS A 245 13.53 -8.78 22.66
CA CYS A 245 14.96 -8.51 22.85
C CYS A 245 15.75 -9.80 23.17
N ARG A 246 17.08 -9.75 22.98
CA ARG A 246 18.05 -10.74 23.48
C ARG A 246 18.40 -10.51 24.96
N ARG A 247 19.29 -11.37 25.51
CA ARG A 247 19.64 -11.38 26.95
C ARG A 247 20.32 -10.11 27.45
N ASP A 248 20.96 -9.35 26.60
CA ASP A 248 21.74 -8.17 26.94
C ASP A 248 21.08 -6.86 26.47
N GLU A 249 19.83 -6.98 26.00
CA GLU A 249 19.08 -5.90 25.37
C GLU A 249 17.82 -5.56 26.18
N VAL A 250 17.28 -4.35 25.96
CA VAL A 250 16.10 -3.85 26.68
C VAL A 250 15.02 -3.49 25.66
N SER A 251 13.78 -3.89 25.96
CA SER A 251 12.61 -3.53 25.14
C SER A 251 12.32 -2.05 25.33
N SER A 252 12.18 -1.36 24.22
CA SER A 252 12.08 0.09 24.18
C SER A 252 10.66 0.53 23.84
N GLU A 253 10.16 1.51 24.61
CA GLU A 253 8.93 2.21 24.29
C GLU A 253 9.21 3.29 23.24
N ASP A 254 8.48 3.27 22.12
CA ASP A 254 8.35 4.44 21.24
C ASP A 254 7.38 5.42 21.93
N ARG A 255 7.96 6.39 22.66
CA ARG A 255 7.20 7.40 23.39
C ARG A 255 6.34 8.28 22.49
N GLU A 256 6.66 8.31 21.21
CA GLU A 256 6.09 9.17 20.20
C GLU A 256 4.93 8.47 19.47
N ALA A 257 5.11 7.21 19.05
CA ALA A 257 3.99 6.37 18.63
C ALA A 257 3.06 6.00 19.80
N GLY A 258 3.57 6.06 21.04
CA GLY A 258 2.84 5.69 22.25
C GLY A 258 2.75 4.18 22.47
N HIS A 259 3.68 3.42 21.89
CA HIS A 259 3.68 1.95 21.81
C HIS A 259 5.09 1.37 21.97
N GLY A 260 5.23 0.12 22.42
CA GLY A 260 6.47 -0.63 22.37
C GLY A 260 6.96 -0.81 20.92
N ALA A 261 8.25 -0.59 20.66
CA ALA A 261 8.80 -0.67 19.30
C ALA A 261 8.61 -2.07 18.67
N PHE A 262 8.67 -3.10 19.52
CA PHE A 262 8.39 -4.47 19.12
C PHE A 262 6.91 -4.70 18.81
N THR A 263 6.00 -4.34 19.72
CA THR A 263 4.55 -4.49 19.49
C THR A 263 4.08 -3.74 18.25
N LEU A 264 4.56 -2.51 18.02
CA LEU A 264 4.19 -1.72 16.85
C LEU A 264 4.60 -2.40 15.53
N SER A 265 5.87 -2.85 15.44
CA SER A 265 6.38 -3.54 14.25
C SER A 265 5.68 -4.88 14.03
N PHE A 266 5.33 -5.57 15.13
CA PHE A 266 4.59 -6.83 15.06
C PHE A 266 3.17 -6.63 14.50
N VAL A 267 2.48 -5.57 14.94
CA VAL A 267 1.14 -5.21 14.42
C VAL A 267 1.21 -4.81 12.94
N GLN A 268 2.16 -3.98 12.54
CA GLN A 268 2.35 -3.59 11.13
C GLN A 268 2.58 -4.80 10.22
N GLY A 269 3.37 -5.77 10.68
CA GLY A 269 3.56 -7.03 9.97
C GLY A 269 2.25 -7.80 9.79
N LEU A 270 1.45 -7.95 10.85
CA LEU A 270 0.12 -8.61 10.79
C LEU A 270 -0.88 -7.88 9.89
N GLU A 271 -0.78 -6.55 9.76
CA GLU A 271 -1.63 -5.76 8.86
C GLU A 271 -1.28 -5.92 7.37
N GLY A 272 -0.19 -6.63 7.06
CA GLY A 272 0.19 -7.03 5.72
C GLY A 272 1.56 -6.54 5.25
N SER A 273 2.29 -5.77 6.05
CA SER A 273 3.66 -5.35 5.71
C SER A 273 4.66 -6.51 5.66
N ALA A 274 4.28 -7.66 6.20
CA ALA A 274 5.09 -8.88 6.19
C ALA A 274 4.77 -9.85 5.04
N ASP A 275 3.70 -9.65 4.25
CA ASP A 275 3.29 -10.52 3.13
C ASP A 275 4.26 -10.35 1.93
N PHE A 276 5.45 -10.92 2.06
CA PHE A 276 6.56 -10.76 1.13
C PHE A 276 6.35 -11.58 -0.14
N ASP A 277 5.68 -12.73 -0.03
CA ASP A 277 5.39 -13.59 -1.18
C ASP A 277 4.06 -13.25 -1.88
N GLN A 278 3.31 -12.28 -1.35
CA GLN A 278 2.05 -11.75 -1.86
C GLN A 278 0.94 -12.80 -1.96
N ASN A 279 1.01 -13.85 -1.15
CA ASN A 279 0.00 -14.89 -1.09
C ASN A 279 -1.25 -14.46 -0.29
N ARG A 280 -1.25 -13.22 0.25
CA ARG A 280 -2.31 -12.61 1.08
C ARG A 280 -2.49 -13.26 2.45
N ILE A 281 -1.45 -13.91 2.95
CA ILE A 281 -1.41 -14.53 4.25
C ILE A 281 -0.06 -14.20 4.85
N VAL A 282 -0.07 -13.45 5.94
CA VAL A 282 1.15 -13.25 6.73
C VAL A 282 1.40 -14.54 7.52
N ASP A 283 2.49 -15.22 7.19
CA ASP A 283 2.95 -16.39 7.94
C ASP A 283 3.96 -16.04 9.04
N SER A 284 4.28 -17.02 9.89
CA SER A 284 5.19 -16.83 11.03
C SER A 284 6.65 -16.54 10.66
N ASP A 285 7.13 -17.00 9.51
CA ASP A 285 8.46 -16.68 8.98
C ASP A 285 8.49 -15.27 8.41
N GLU A 286 7.50 -14.94 7.60
CA GLU A 286 7.29 -13.60 7.06
C GLU A 286 7.22 -12.55 8.17
N LEU A 287 6.36 -12.77 9.17
CA LEU A 287 6.25 -11.88 10.31
C LEU A 287 7.57 -11.77 11.07
N TYR A 288 8.29 -12.89 11.23
CA TYR A 288 9.59 -12.85 11.90
C TYR A 288 10.63 -12.07 11.12
N ARG A 289 10.72 -12.27 9.79
CA ARG A 289 11.62 -11.51 8.94
C ARG A 289 11.32 -10.01 9.01
N HIS A 290 10.04 -9.64 9.01
CA HIS A 290 9.61 -8.26 9.16
C HIS A 290 10.05 -7.67 10.50
N VAL A 291 9.67 -8.28 11.64
CA VAL A 291 10.05 -7.71 12.96
C VAL A 291 11.55 -7.75 13.21
N LEU A 292 12.26 -8.76 12.71
CA LEU A 292 13.71 -8.87 12.83
C LEU A 292 14.43 -7.76 12.05
N ALA A 293 13.82 -7.24 10.98
CA ALA A 293 14.32 -6.10 10.22
C ALA A 293 13.92 -4.76 10.87
N GLU A 294 12.63 -4.59 11.16
CA GLU A 294 12.05 -3.32 11.58
C GLU A 294 12.41 -2.94 13.01
N VAL A 295 12.41 -3.89 13.97
CA VAL A 295 12.59 -3.55 15.38
C VAL A 295 14.01 -3.02 15.68
N PRO A 296 15.10 -3.65 15.23
CA PRO A 296 16.43 -3.06 15.42
C PRO A 296 16.57 -1.71 14.73
N ALA A 297 15.99 -1.55 13.54
CA ALA A 297 16.02 -0.29 12.80
C ALA A 297 15.27 0.83 13.55
N ASN A 298 14.06 0.54 14.01
CA ASN A 298 13.21 1.45 14.76
C ASN A 298 13.84 1.81 16.11
N VAL A 299 14.34 0.83 16.86
CA VAL A 299 14.94 1.07 18.18
C VAL A 299 16.26 1.80 18.09
N ASN A 300 17.13 1.47 17.15
CA ASN A 300 18.38 2.20 16.96
C ASN A 300 18.11 3.66 16.57
N ALA A 301 17.05 3.93 15.82
CA ALA A 301 16.66 5.30 15.53
C ALA A 301 16.02 6.00 16.73
N LEU A 302 15.18 5.31 17.53
CA LEU A 302 14.56 5.82 18.78
C LEU A 302 15.59 6.13 19.86
N TYR A 303 16.57 5.25 20.00
CA TYR A 303 17.57 5.27 21.03
C TYR A 303 18.92 4.86 20.41
N PRO A 304 19.66 5.79 19.79
CA PRO A 304 20.94 5.51 19.15
C PRO A 304 21.93 4.80 20.07
N GLY A 305 22.51 3.70 19.60
CA GLY A 305 23.41 2.86 20.38
C GLY A 305 22.72 1.86 21.32
N ARG A 306 21.38 1.83 21.33
CA ARG A 306 20.60 0.80 22.00
C ARG A 306 20.27 -0.31 21.02
N ASN A 307 20.64 -1.53 21.38
CA ASN A 307 20.29 -2.71 20.60
C ASN A 307 18.99 -3.31 21.14
N GLN A 308 18.13 -3.71 20.22
CA GLN A 308 16.96 -4.54 20.49
C GLN A 308 16.73 -5.43 19.28
N THR A 309 16.97 -6.71 19.46
CA THR A 309 16.93 -7.74 18.43
C THR A 309 15.85 -8.74 18.80
N PRO A 310 14.74 -8.79 18.04
CA PRO A 310 13.70 -9.78 18.30
C PRO A 310 14.21 -11.21 18.14
N VAL A 311 13.78 -12.06 19.05
CA VAL A 311 14.13 -13.48 19.04
C VAL A 311 12.87 -14.29 18.77
N ARG A 312 12.97 -15.24 17.85
CA ARG A 312 11.94 -16.27 17.66
C ARG A 312 12.48 -17.63 18.07
N VAL A 313 11.70 -18.35 18.87
CA VAL A 313 11.96 -19.73 19.27
C VAL A 313 10.82 -20.61 18.77
N ILE A 314 11.17 -21.65 18.04
CA ILE A 314 10.24 -22.58 17.41
C ILE A 314 10.32 -23.92 18.15
N GLY A 315 9.18 -24.50 18.52
CA GLY A 315 9.11 -25.86 19.07
C GLY A 315 9.62 -26.91 18.08
N GLN A 316 10.25 -27.99 18.55
CA GLN A 316 10.95 -28.96 17.69
C GLN A 316 10.04 -29.74 16.72
N ASP A 317 8.75 -29.78 16.98
CA ASP A 317 7.72 -30.47 16.21
C ASP A 317 6.93 -29.54 15.28
N VAL A 318 7.24 -28.24 15.27
CA VAL A 318 6.67 -27.31 14.30
C VAL A 318 7.31 -27.60 12.93
N VAL A 319 6.50 -28.16 12.03
CA VAL A 319 6.90 -28.42 10.64
C VAL A 319 6.28 -27.34 9.75
N GLY A 320 7.11 -26.52 9.12
CA GLY A 320 6.68 -25.42 8.26
C GLY A 320 6.40 -24.12 9.02
N VAL A 321 5.44 -23.34 8.53
CA VAL A 321 5.07 -22.01 9.07
C VAL A 321 3.61 -22.00 9.53
N PHE A 322 3.26 -21.07 10.44
CA PHE A 322 1.89 -20.82 10.87
C PHE A 322 1.30 -19.65 10.11
N ALA A 323 0.08 -19.79 9.61
CA ALA A 323 -0.69 -18.66 9.11
C ALA A 323 -1.18 -17.77 10.28
N LEU A 324 -0.72 -16.52 10.32
CA LEU A 324 -0.95 -15.61 11.45
C LEU A 324 -2.04 -14.57 11.18
N ALA A 325 -2.12 -14.05 9.97
CA ALA A 325 -3.20 -13.16 9.58
C ALA A 325 -3.53 -13.34 8.09
N PRO A 326 -4.82 -13.38 7.71
CA PRO A 326 -5.17 -13.03 6.35
C PRO A 326 -4.82 -11.56 6.13
N VAL A 327 -4.21 -11.24 4.99
CA VAL A 327 -4.14 -9.85 4.53
C VAL A 327 -5.55 -9.46 4.08
N LEU A 328 -6.35 -8.96 5.02
CA LEU A 328 -7.71 -8.54 4.73
C LEU A 328 -7.68 -7.39 3.72
N PRO A 329 -8.45 -7.47 2.62
CA PRO A 329 -8.65 -6.31 1.77
C PRO A 329 -9.33 -5.21 2.59
N LYS A 330 -8.76 -4.00 2.60
CA LYS A 330 -9.39 -2.80 3.18
C LYS A 330 -10.88 -2.71 2.74
N PRO A 331 -11.82 -2.30 3.63
CA PRO A 331 -13.27 -2.56 3.60
C PRO A 331 -14.01 -2.62 2.25
N LYS A 332 -15.05 -3.49 2.20
CA LYS A 332 -15.85 -3.84 1.02
C LYS A 332 -16.56 -2.62 0.41
N ALA A 333 -16.12 -2.27 -0.81
CA ALA A 333 -16.90 -1.49 -1.76
C ALA A 333 -18.23 -2.21 -2.08
N THR A 334 -19.24 -1.47 -2.58
CA THR A 334 -20.48 -2.07 -3.10
C THR A 334 -20.17 -3.22 -4.06
N ALA A 335 -20.99 -4.28 -4.07
CA ALA A 335 -20.73 -5.52 -4.83
C ALA A 335 -20.47 -5.31 -6.33
N ALA A 336 -20.86 -4.16 -6.88
CA ALA A 336 -20.52 -3.75 -8.25
C ALA A 336 -19.09 -3.19 -8.37
N LEU A 337 -18.61 -2.37 -7.43
CA LEU A 337 -17.29 -1.74 -7.47
C LEU A 337 -16.17 -2.64 -6.88
N ALA A 338 -16.50 -3.49 -5.89
CA ALA A 338 -15.55 -4.48 -5.34
C ALA A 338 -15.13 -5.55 -6.38
N ARG A 339 -15.91 -5.70 -7.47
CA ARG A 339 -15.61 -6.56 -8.61
C ARG A 339 -14.85 -5.85 -9.73
N MET A 340 -14.72 -4.52 -9.66
CA MET A 340 -14.02 -3.73 -10.67
C MET A 340 -12.52 -3.72 -10.38
N LYS A 341 -11.71 -4.15 -11.35
CA LYS A 341 -10.26 -3.98 -11.30
C LYS A 341 -9.91 -2.54 -11.68
N PRO A 342 -8.77 -1.99 -11.24
CA PRO A 342 -8.24 -0.74 -11.81
C PRO A 342 -8.25 -0.82 -13.34
N GLY A 343 -8.70 0.24 -14.01
CA GLY A 343 -8.90 0.25 -15.47
C GLY A 343 -10.27 -0.26 -15.95
N ASN A 344 -11.12 -0.80 -15.06
CA ASN A 344 -12.50 -1.10 -15.42
C ASN A 344 -13.31 0.18 -15.63
N VAL A 345 -14.08 0.21 -16.71
CA VAL A 345 -15.02 1.30 -17.02
C VAL A 345 -16.43 0.92 -16.58
N MET A 346 -17.11 1.84 -15.92
CA MET A 346 -18.56 1.78 -15.66
C MET A 346 -19.26 2.95 -16.33
N LYS A 347 -20.56 2.86 -16.55
CA LYS A 347 -21.37 3.99 -17.02
C LYS A 347 -22.32 4.46 -15.92
N ASN A 348 -22.49 5.77 -15.79
CA ASN A 348 -23.48 6.36 -14.89
C ASN A 348 -24.86 6.50 -15.57
N SER A 349 -25.81 7.16 -14.92
CA SER A 349 -27.19 7.35 -15.39
C SER A 349 -27.30 8.03 -16.76
N ILE A 350 -26.40 8.96 -17.07
CA ILE A 350 -26.37 9.67 -18.36
C ILE A 350 -25.50 8.97 -19.42
N GLY A 351 -24.99 7.77 -19.11
CA GLY A 351 -24.16 6.98 -20.02
C GLY A 351 -22.68 7.36 -20.04
N MET A 352 -22.24 8.29 -19.17
CA MET A 352 -20.86 8.75 -19.09
C MET A 352 -19.94 7.63 -18.58
N PRO A 353 -18.87 7.29 -19.31
CA PRO A 353 -17.90 6.28 -18.89
C PRO A 353 -16.96 6.83 -17.81
N LEU A 354 -16.87 6.10 -16.69
CA LEU A 354 -15.98 6.37 -15.56
C LEU A 354 -15.02 5.19 -15.37
N VAL A 355 -13.73 5.46 -15.30
CA VAL A 355 -12.71 4.45 -15.03
C VAL A 355 -12.30 4.45 -13.56
N LEU A 356 -12.13 3.26 -12.99
CA LEU A 356 -11.67 3.09 -11.62
C LEU A 356 -10.14 3.24 -11.53
N LEU A 357 -9.69 4.28 -10.84
CA LEU A 357 -8.29 4.52 -10.51
C LEU A 357 -7.90 3.85 -9.18
N PRO A 358 -6.68 3.31 -9.05
CA PRO A 358 -6.22 2.67 -7.82
C PRO A 358 -5.84 3.67 -6.73
N ARG A 359 -5.75 3.20 -5.48
CA ARG A 359 -5.00 3.89 -4.42
C ARG A 359 -3.52 3.84 -4.79
N SER A 360 -2.77 4.92 -4.59
CA SER A 360 -1.34 4.95 -4.89
C SER A 360 -0.66 6.07 -4.13
N ASN A 361 0.66 5.98 -3.98
CA ASN A 361 1.51 7.14 -3.83
C ASN A 361 2.14 7.47 -5.19
N TYR A 362 2.47 8.74 -5.43
CA TYR A 362 3.21 9.16 -6.62
C TYR A 362 3.89 10.51 -6.39
N ILE A 363 4.82 10.86 -7.28
CA ILE A 363 5.45 12.18 -7.30
C ILE A 363 4.72 13.08 -8.29
N LYS A 364 4.15 14.15 -7.77
CA LYS A 364 3.55 15.25 -8.53
C LYS A 364 4.62 16.27 -8.90
N GLY A 365 4.46 16.98 -10.01
CA GLY A 365 5.41 17.98 -10.49
C GLY A 365 6.41 17.41 -11.50
N SER A 366 7.49 18.15 -11.76
CA SER A 366 8.49 17.80 -12.79
C SER A 366 9.92 17.98 -12.27
N VAL A 367 10.84 17.16 -12.78
CA VAL A 367 12.27 17.24 -12.46
C VAL A 367 12.89 18.49 -13.07
N LYS A 368 13.99 19.01 -12.51
CA LYS A 368 14.60 20.27 -12.98
C LYS A 368 15.06 20.20 -14.44
N SER A 369 15.43 19.02 -14.90
CA SER A 369 15.87 18.74 -16.26
C SER A 369 14.72 18.61 -17.27
N GLU A 370 13.46 18.56 -16.83
CA GLU A 370 12.31 18.42 -17.72
C GLU A 370 12.17 19.68 -18.60
N TYR A 371 12.08 19.48 -19.91
CA TYR A 371 12.09 20.58 -20.87
C TYR A 371 10.88 21.49 -20.74
N LYS A 372 11.13 22.81 -20.75
CA LYS A 372 10.09 23.82 -20.54
C LYS A 372 9.29 23.63 -19.24
N ARG A 373 9.87 22.98 -18.23
CA ARG A 373 9.38 23.03 -16.85
C ARG A 373 9.24 24.47 -16.38
N ARG A 374 8.24 24.74 -15.53
CA ARG A 374 8.08 26.01 -14.82
C ARG A 374 8.48 25.93 -13.34
N PRO A 375 8.76 27.08 -12.70
CA PRO A 375 9.10 27.11 -11.28
C PRO A 375 8.00 26.57 -10.35
N ASP A 376 6.72 26.76 -10.70
CA ASP A 376 5.56 26.32 -9.91
C ASP A 376 5.22 24.82 -10.07
N GLU A 377 6.05 24.07 -10.80
CA GLU A 377 5.91 22.64 -11.08
C GLU A 377 6.91 21.79 -10.27
N GLU A 378 7.31 22.28 -9.10
CA GLU A 378 8.19 21.57 -8.19
C GLU A 378 7.62 20.23 -7.75
N LEU A 379 8.52 19.29 -7.49
CA LEU A 379 8.17 17.96 -7.06
C LEU A 379 7.47 18.00 -5.69
N ARG A 380 6.37 17.25 -5.58
CA ARG A 380 5.58 17.05 -4.36
C ARG A 380 5.26 15.57 -4.17
N ALA A 381 5.33 15.13 -2.93
CA ALA A 381 4.85 13.84 -2.47
C ALA A 381 3.32 13.84 -2.35
N VAL A 382 2.65 12.85 -2.95
CA VAL A 382 1.20 12.71 -2.90
C VAL A 382 0.78 11.27 -2.63
N ILE A 383 -0.19 11.07 -1.73
CA ILE A 383 -0.89 9.83 -1.45
C ILE A 383 -2.34 10.00 -1.90
N ILE A 384 -2.75 9.23 -2.90
CA ILE A 384 -4.14 9.01 -3.30
C ILE A 384 -4.69 7.91 -2.41
N SER A 385 -5.35 8.33 -1.34
CA SER A 385 -5.71 7.46 -0.22
C SER A 385 -6.97 6.65 -0.50
N ARG A 386 -7.71 6.92 -1.58
CA ARG A 386 -8.95 6.22 -1.94
C ARG A 386 -8.92 5.83 -3.42
N ARG A 387 -9.66 4.76 -3.78
CA ARG A 387 -9.97 4.52 -5.19
C ARG A 387 -10.92 5.61 -5.65
N ILE A 388 -10.79 6.07 -6.88
CA ILE A 388 -11.62 7.14 -7.44
C ILE A 388 -12.13 6.71 -8.79
N LEU A 389 -13.40 6.95 -9.06
CA LEU A 389 -13.94 6.85 -10.41
C LEU A 389 -13.72 8.18 -11.11
N MET A 390 -13.01 8.20 -12.24
CA MET A 390 -12.78 9.40 -13.03
C MET A 390 -13.44 9.26 -14.41
N GLY A 391 -14.00 10.34 -14.94
CA GLY A 391 -14.44 10.39 -16.34
C GLY A 391 -13.32 9.93 -17.27
N VAL A 392 -13.61 8.96 -18.15
CA VAL A 392 -12.63 8.46 -19.13
C VAL A 392 -12.14 9.60 -20.02
N HIS A 393 -13.02 10.53 -20.36
CA HIS A 393 -12.74 11.72 -21.17
C HIS A 393 -13.29 12.98 -20.50
N GLU A 394 -13.03 14.15 -21.09
CA GLU A 394 -13.69 15.40 -20.68
C GLU A 394 -15.21 15.29 -20.82
N VAL A 395 -15.97 16.04 -20.02
CA VAL A 395 -17.43 16.10 -20.15
C VAL A 395 -17.78 16.57 -21.56
N THR A 396 -18.60 15.81 -22.27
CA THR A 396 -18.97 16.13 -23.65
C THR A 396 -20.09 17.16 -23.72
N GLN A 397 -20.23 17.80 -24.89
CA GLN A 397 -21.32 18.74 -25.15
C GLN A 397 -22.70 18.12 -24.87
N ALA A 398 -22.94 16.87 -25.32
CA ALA A 398 -24.21 16.18 -25.10
C ALA A 398 -24.44 15.80 -23.63
N GLU A 399 -23.40 15.37 -22.91
CA GLU A 399 -23.50 15.08 -21.47
C GLU A 399 -23.81 16.35 -20.68
N PHE A 400 -23.14 17.46 -21.00
CA PHE A 400 -23.37 18.76 -20.37
C PHE A 400 -24.81 19.24 -20.62
N GLU A 401 -25.26 19.21 -21.87
CA GLU A 401 -26.62 19.61 -22.24
C GLU A 401 -27.68 18.73 -21.57
N ALA A 402 -27.46 17.42 -21.45
CA ALA A 402 -28.38 16.51 -20.78
C ALA A 402 -28.58 16.83 -19.29
N VAL A 403 -27.58 17.41 -18.62
CA VAL A 403 -27.64 17.76 -17.18
C VAL A 403 -28.04 19.23 -16.97
N MET A 404 -27.57 20.13 -17.83
CA MET A 404 -27.68 21.58 -17.65
C MET A 404 -28.81 22.21 -18.48
N GLY A 405 -29.30 21.52 -19.51
CA GLY A 405 -30.37 21.98 -20.41
C GLY A 405 -29.91 22.98 -21.48
N GLN A 406 -28.61 23.22 -21.61
CA GLN A 406 -28.03 24.14 -22.59
C GLN A 406 -26.61 23.71 -22.98
N ASN A 407 -26.13 24.15 -24.14
CA ASN A 407 -24.76 23.91 -24.63
C ASN A 407 -24.07 25.26 -24.95
N PRO A 408 -23.13 25.73 -24.11
CA PRO A 408 -22.45 27.01 -24.34
C PRO A 408 -21.27 26.93 -25.33
N SER A 409 -20.92 25.74 -25.80
CA SER A 409 -19.67 25.47 -26.50
C SER A 409 -19.53 26.27 -27.80
N HIS A 410 -18.38 26.91 -27.99
CA HIS A 410 -18.03 27.64 -29.22
C HIS A 410 -18.00 26.73 -30.46
N HIS A 411 -17.35 25.57 -30.39
CA HIS A 411 -17.27 24.59 -31.48
C HIS A 411 -18.53 23.71 -31.51
N SER A 412 -19.66 24.35 -31.73
CA SER A 412 -20.97 23.74 -31.95
C SER A 412 -21.65 24.40 -33.15
N HIS A 413 -22.68 23.75 -33.70
CA HIS A 413 -23.44 24.26 -34.86
C HIS A 413 -24.20 25.55 -34.58
N ASP A 414 -24.52 25.81 -33.31
CA ASP A 414 -25.41 26.90 -32.90
C ASP A 414 -24.66 28.12 -32.38
N ASN A 415 -23.32 28.12 -32.41
CA ASN A 415 -22.48 29.15 -31.81
C ASN A 415 -21.39 29.67 -32.78
N ASN A 416 -20.60 30.64 -32.31
CA ASN A 416 -19.62 31.40 -33.10
C ASN A 416 -18.50 30.56 -33.77
N GLY A 417 -18.40 29.25 -33.51
CA GLY A 417 -17.46 28.33 -34.13
C GLY A 417 -18.07 27.38 -35.16
N ALA A 418 -19.34 27.57 -35.55
CA ALA A 418 -20.08 26.68 -36.45
C ALA A 418 -19.35 26.36 -37.76
N ASP A 419 -18.72 27.36 -38.40
CA ASP A 419 -17.97 27.17 -39.65
C ASP A 419 -16.83 26.14 -39.51
N ALA A 420 -16.21 26.05 -38.33
CA ALA A 420 -15.11 25.11 -38.08
C ALA A 420 -15.60 23.66 -37.89
N VAL A 421 -16.90 23.46 -37.70
CA VAL A 421 -17.52 22.16 -37.37
C VAL A 421 -18.73 21.81 -38.24
N ALA A 422 -19.00 22.56 -39.31
CA ALA A 422 -20.21 22.46 -40.13
C ALA A 422 -20.55 21.02 -40.60
N ASP A 423 -19.53 20.21 -40.91
CA ASP A 423 -19.71 18.82 -41.37
C ASP A 423 -19.52 17.76 -40.27
N LEU A 424 -19.44 18.17 -38.99
CA LEU A 424 -19.05 17.30 -37.88
C LEU A 424 -20.17 17.14 -36.84
N LYS A 425 -20.25 15.97 -36.21
CA LYS A 425 -21.15 15.75 -35.07
C LYS A 425 -20.45 16.20 -33.78
N THR A 426 -20.90 17.31 -33.20
CA THR A 426 -20.25 17.95 -32.04
C THR A 426 -20.70 17.43 -30.69
N GLY A 427 -21.76 16.60 -30.61
CA GLY A 427 -22.26 16.09 -29.32
C GLY A 427 -21.22 15.32 -28.48
N ARG A 428 -20.22 14.72 -29.13
CA ARG A 428 -19.08 14.04 -28.50
C ARG A 428 -17.79 14.88 -28.44
N PHE A 429 -17.86 16.18 -28.77
CA PHE A 429 -16.76 17.09 -28.49
C PHE A 429 -16.77 17.43 -26.99
N PRO A 430 -15.64 17.81 -26.39
CA PRO A 430 -15.65 18.31 -25.02
C PRO A 430 -16.53 19.56 -24.94
N VAL A 431 -17.25 19.72 -23.84
CA VAL A 431 -17.89 20.99 -23.52
C VAL A 431 -16.79 22.02 -23.21
N GLU A 432 -16.93 23.21 -23.78
CA GLU A 432 -16.07 24.36 -23.51
C GLU A 432 -16.90 25.63 -23.38
N GLN A 433 -16.29 26.79 -23.18
CA GLN A 433 -16.99 28.02 -22.78
C GLN A 433 -17.78 27.83 -21.47
N VAL A 434 -17.23 27.04 -20.55
CA VAL A 434 -17.78 26.82 -19.21
C VAL A 434 -16.82 27.35 -18.16
N SER A 435 -17.37 28.10 -17.20
CA SER A 435 -16.63 28.56 -16.04
C SER A 435 -16.44 27.45 -15.02
N TRP A 436 -15.58 27.67 -14.02
CA TRP A 436 -15.43 26.72 -12.91
C TRP A 436 -16.75 26.54 -12.16
N THR A 437 -17.52 27.62 -12.03
CA THR A 437 -18.83 27.61 -11.36
C THR A 437 -19.84 26.75 -12.12
N ASP A 438 -19.88 26.86 -13.45
CA ASP A 438 -20.75 26.03 -14.29
C ASP A 438 -20.38 24.54 -14.18
N ALA A 439 -19.07 24.24 -14.13
CA ALA A 439 -18.58 22.89 -13.99
C ALA A 439 -18.93 22.27 -12.61
N VAL A 440 -18.87 23.06 -11.54
CA VAL A 440 -19.34 22.63 -10.21
C VAL A 440 -20.85 22.48 -10.17
N GLU A 441 -21.61 23.37 -10.81
CA GLU A 441 -23.07 23.24 -10.92
C GLU A 441 -23.47 21.97 -11.67
N PHE A 442 -22.79 21.66 -12.78
CA PHE A 442 -22.96 20.39 -13.49
C PHE A 442 -22.75 19.19 -12.56
N CYS A 443 -21.65 19.19 -11.79
CA CYS A 443 -21.35 18.11 -10.84
C CYS A 443 -22.47 17.97 -9.78
N GLN A 444 -22.97 19.10 -9.27
CA GLN A 444 -24.04 19.11 -8.27
C GLN A 444 -25.36 18.60 -8.86
N LYS A 445 -25.76 19.05 -10.05
CA LYS A 445 -26.99 18.57 -10.72
C LYS A 445 -26.90 17.09 -11.07
N LEU A 446 -25.76 16.61 -11.55
CA LEU A 446 -25.54 15.20 -11.83
C LEU A 446 -25.64 14.35 -10.56
N SER A 447 -25.04 14.81 -9.45
CA SER A 447 -25.13 14.14 -8.14
C SER A 447 -26.57 14.04 -7.61
N ASN A 448 -27.41 15.01 -7.94
CA ASN A 448 -28.81 15.07 -7.51
C ASN A 448 -29.76 14.29 -8.42
N GLN A 449 -29.28 13.62 -9.47
CA GLN A 449 -30.14 12.73 -10.24
C GLN A 449 -30.62 11.55 -9.39
N PRO A 450 -31.88 11.11 -9.53
CA PRO A 450 -32.44 10.03 -8.72
C PRO A 450 -31.60 8.75 -8.73
N GLU A 451 -31.08 8.37 -9.90
CA GLU A 451 -30.26 7.20 -10.10
C GLU A 451 -28.91 7.33 -9.37
N GLU A 452 -28.29 8.50 -9.37
CA GLU A 452 -27.00 8.75 -8.72
C GLU A 452 -27.14 8.82 -7.19
N LEU A 453 -28.22 9.44 -6.70
CA LEU A 453 -28.60 9.40 -5.28
C LEU A 453 -28.83 7.95 -4.81
N SER A 454 -29.56 7.15 -5.59
CA SER A 454 -29.82 5.73 -5.28
C SER A 454 -28.53 4.90 -5.24
N ALA A 455 -27.55 5.25 -6.08
CA ALA A 455 -26.24 4.63 -6.13
C ALA A 455 -25.25 5.20 -5.09
N SER A 456 -25.66 6.20 -4.30
CA SER A 456 -24.80 6.93 -3.35
C SER A 456 -23.56 7.52 -4.02
N ARG A 457 -23.73 8.09 -5.21
CA ARG A 457 -22.66 8.69 -6.01
C ARG A 457 -22.73 10.21 -5.96
N VAL A 458 -21.58 10.81 -5.71
CA VAL A 458 -21.39 12.26 -5.63
C VAL A 458 -20.29 12.63 -6.60
N TYR A 459 -20.60 13.55 -7.50
CA TYR A 459 -19.69 14.04 -8.51
C TYR A 459 -19.06 15.36 -8.08
N ARG A 460 -17.80 15.54 -8.43
CA ARG A 460 -17.06 16.80 -8.26
C ARG A 460 -15.97 16.92 -9.32
N LEU A 461 -15.36 18.10 -9.39
CA LEU A 461 -14.10 18.26 -10.11
C LEU A 461 -12.98 17.44 -9.45
N PRO A 462 -12.02 16.90 -10.23
CA PRO A 462 -10.82 16.30 -9.66
C PRO A 462 -10.04 17.34 -8.86
N THR A 463 -9.36 16.91 -7.80
CA THR A 463 -8.26 17.72 -7.27
C THR A 463 -7.15 17.78 -8.31
N GLU A 464 -6.31 18.80 -8.26
CA GLU A 464 -5.16 18.92 -9.14
C GLU A 464 -4.27 17.67 -9.08
N SER A 465 -4.16 17.08 -7.89
CA SER A 465 -3.33 15.91 -7.64
C SER A 465 -3.98 14.63 -8.18
N GLU A 466 -5.30 14.48 -8.07
CA GLU A 466 -6.02 13.39 -8.73
C GLU A 466 -5.90 13.49 -10.25
N TRP A 467 -5.99 14.70 -10.79
CA TRP A 467 -5.84 14.95 -12.22
C TRP A 467 -4.45 14.55 -12.72
N GLU A 468 -3.38 14.98 -12.04
CA GLU A 468 -2.01 14.65 -12.45
C GLU A 468 -1.72 13.15 -12.28
N PHE A 469 -2.20 12.52 -11.20
CA PHE A 469 -2.11 11.09 -11.01
C PHE A 469 -2.74 10.31 -12.17
N ALA A 470 -3.97 10.68 -12.53
CA ALA A 470 -4.69 10.08 -13.65
C ALA A 470 -3.99 10.33 -14.98
N CYS A 471 -3.44 11.53 -15.18
CA CYS A 471 -2.69 11.91 -16.38
C CYS A 471 -1.46 11.01 -16.54
N ARG A 472 -0.64 10.92 -15.49
CA ARG A 472 0.64 10.20 -15.49
C ARG A 472 0.46 8.70 -15.69
N ALA A 473 -0.54 8.10 -15.04
CA ALA A 473 -0.79 6.66 -15.11
C ALA A 473 0.49 5.81 -14.91
N GLY A 474 1.31 6.18 -13.92
CA GLY A 474 2.59 5.55 -13.60
C GLY A 474 3.81 6.12 -14.34
N SER A 475 3.63 6.97 -15.35
CA SER A 475 4.74 7.62 -16.07
C SER A 475 5.37 8.75 -15.25
N THR A 476 6.71 8.75 -15.20
CA THR A 476 7.54 9.84 -14.68
C THR A 476 8.03 10.79 -15.77
N LEU A 477 7.67 10.54 -17.04
CA LEU A 477 8.08 11.36 -18.18
C LEU A 477 7.23 12.65 -18.30
N ALA A 478 7.59 13.52 -19.24
CA ALA A 478 6.88 14.77 -19.52
C ALA A 478 5.42 14.53 -19.96
N PHE A 479 5.17 13.42 -20.66
CA PHE A 479 3.83 12.97 -21.07
C PHE A 479 3.64 11.50 -20.67
N SER A 480 2.39 11.07 -20.49
CA SER A 480 2.08 9.67 -20.22
C SER A 480 2.43 8.73 -21.37
N THR A 481 2.56 9.28 -22.58
CA THR A 481 2.93 8.56 -23.79
C THR A 481 4.44 8.58 -24.10
N GLY A 482 5.24 9.34 -23.35
CA GLY A 482 6.67 9.48 -23.61
C GLY A 482 7.28 10.81 -23.20
N GLN A 483 8.52 11.05 -23.65
CA GLN A 483 9.23 12.32 -23.43
C GLN A 483 8.76 13.46 -24.35
N VAL A 484 8.10 13.13 -25.46
CA VAL A 484 7.55 14.07 -26.43
C VAL A 484 6.16 13.61 -26.85
N ILE A 485 5.38 14.53 -27.42
CA ILE A 485 4.04 14.25 -27.94
C ILE A 485 3.82 14.99 -29.25
N ASP A 486 3.09 14.38 -30.18
CA ASP A 486 2.70 15.00 -31.46
C ASP A 486 1.21 14.83 -31.77
N GLY A 487 0.79 15.35 -32.93
CA GLY A 487 -0.60 15.34 -33.38
C GLY A 487 -1.20 13.96 -33.65
N SER A 488 -0.37 12.89 -33.71
CA SER A 488 -0.88 11.51 -33.79
C SER A 488 -1.32 10.98 -32.42
N GLN A 489 -0.80 11.55 -31.35
CA GLN A 489 -1.03 11.12 -29.96
C GLN A 489 -2.03 12.01 -29.22
N ALA A 490 -2.18 13.27 -29.62
CA ALA A 490 -3.17 14.17 -29.02
C ALA A 490 -3.57 15.34 -29.94
N ASN A 491 -4.73 15.95 -29.65
CA ASN A 491 -5.16 17.19 -30.30
C ASN A 491 -4.47 18.40 -29.66
N ILE A 492 -3.29 18.76 -30.19
CA ILE A 492 -2.45 19.84 -29.69
C ILE A 492 -2.05 20.81 -30.80
N ARG A 493 -1.34 21.88 -30.46
CA ARG A 493 -0.70 22.79 -31.42
C ARG A 493 0.52 22.15 -32.09
N ALA A 494 0.29 21.08 -32.85
CA ALA A 494 1.32 20.21 -33.40
C ALA A 494 2.17 20.85 -34.53
N ASP A 495 1.77 22.01 -35.03
CA ASP A 495 2.59 22.84 -35.93
C ASP A 495 3.77 23.49 -35.18
N GLN A 496 3.75 23.51 -33.84
CA GLN A 496 4.83 23.98 -32.97
C GLN A 496 5.25 22.83 -32.04
N PRO A 497 6.05 21.88 -32.54
CA PRO A 497 6.38 20.66 -31.80
C PRO A 497 7.12 20.93 -30.49
N TYR A 498 6.88 20.07 -29.50
CA TYR A 498 7.62 20.06 -28.25
C TYR A 498 8.94 19.30 -28.42
N TRP A 499 10.06 19.99 -28.21
CA TRP A 499 11.41 19.46 -28.41
C TRP A 499 11.59 18.85 -29.82
N TYR A 500 11.77 17.53 -29.93
CA TYR A 500 12.08 16.82 -31.17
C TYR A 500 10.87 16.06 -31.71
N ALA A 501 9.67 16.35 -31.19
CA ALA A 501 8.43 15.79 -31.69
C ALA A 501 8.25 16.06 -33.19
N HIS A 502 7.55 15.17 -33.87
CA HIS A 502 7.21 15.37 -35.27
C HIS A 502 6.21 16.51 -35.43
N ARG A 503 6.53 17.45 -36.33
CA ARG A 503 5.60 18.50 -36.74
C ARG A 503 4.45 17.88 -37.54
N SER A 504 3.22 18.24 -37.20
CA SER A 504 2.02 17.79 -37.90
C SER A 504 0.96 18.90 -37.96
N GLU A 505 -0.18 18.61 -38.58
CA GLU A 505 -1.26 19.58 -38.77
C GLU A 505 -1.87 20.03 -37.43
N TRP A 506 -2.08 21.35 -37.29
CA TRP A 506 -2.81 21.92 -36.18
C TRP A 506 -4.27 22.17 -36.56
N LEU A 507 -5.18 21.44 -35.91
CA LEU A 507 -6.62 21.46 -36.24
C LEU A 507 -7.33 22.78 -35.91
N LYS A 508 -6.79 23.60 -35.00
CA LYS A 508 -7.36 24.89 -34.57
C LYS A 508 -8.78 24.82 -33.98
N ARG A 509 -9.24 23.64 -33.56
CA ARG A 509 -10.52 23.40 -32.90
C ARG A 509 -10.45 22.19 -31.97
N THR A 510 -11.47 22.03 -31.12
CA THR A 510 -11.69 20.78 -30.40
C THR A 510 -12.06 19.65 -31.36
N LYS A 511 -11.95 18.43 -30.87
CA LYS A 511 -12.33 17.21 -31.59
C LYS A 511 -13.10 16.29 -30.66
N THR A 512 -13.76 15.30 -31.26
CA THR A 512 -14.39 14.18 -30.56
C THR A 512 -13.46 13.60 -29.50
N VAL A 513 -13.95 13.48 -28.26
CA VAL A 513 -13.20 12.81 -27.19
C VAL A 513 -12.92 11.34 -27.53
N GLU A 514 -11.88 10.76 -26.94
CA GLU A 514 -11.37 9.42 -27.22
C GLU A 514 -10.89 9.26 -28.68
N SER A 515 -10.45 10.35 -29.32
CA SER A 515 -9.86 10.29 -30.68
C SER A 515 -8.47 9.66 -30.71
N HIS A 516 -7.80 9.60 -29.55
CA HIS A 516 -6.47 9.04 -29.38
C HIS A 516 -6.47 7.91 -28.34
N SER A 517 -5.37 7.13 -28.32
CA SER A 517 -5.26 6.00 -27.39
C SER A 517 -5.29 6.47 -25.94
N PRO A 518 -5.97 5.75 -25.03
CA PRO A 518 -5.92 6.03 -23.61
C PRO A 518 -4.51 5.78 -23.03
N ASN A 519 -4.23 6.37 -21.87
CA ASN A 519 -3.06 6.04 -21.08
C ASN A 519 -3.22 4.68 -20.35
N GLN A 520 -2.23 4.27 -19.55
CA GLN A 520 -2.24 2.96 -18.86
C GLN A 520 -3.39 2.77 -17.86
N PHE A 521 -4.04 3.85 -17.41
CA PHE A 521 -5.21 3.78 -16.55
C PHE A 521 -6.53 3.75 -17.34
N GLY A 522 -6.49 3.83 -18.66
CA GLY A 522 -7.70 3.87 -19.48
C GLY A 522 -8.31 5.27 -19.58
N VAL A 523 -7.56 6.33 -19.27
CA VAL A 523 -8.02 7.73 -19.37
C VAL A 523 -7.56 8.33 -20.69
N CYS A 524 -8.46 9.01 -21.39
CA CYS A 524 -8.23 9.64 -22.69
C CYS A 524 -8.03 11.15 -22.56
N ASP A 525 -7.40 11.73 -23.59
CA ASP A 525 -7.30 13.16 -23.85
C ASP A 525 -6.63 14.00 -22.75
N MET A 526 -5.82 13.38 -21.88
CA MET A 526 -5.11 14.05 -20.78
C MET A 526 -4.01 15.04 -21.24
N HIS A 527 -3.77 15.19 -22.54
CA HIS A 527 -2.69 15.96 -23.14
C HIS A 527 -3.15 16.82 -24.33
N GLY A 528 -4.13 17.70 -24.14
CA GLY A 528 -4.60 18.61 -25.19
C GLY A 528 -6.11 18.61 -25.28
N ASN A 529 -6.64 18.81 -26.48
CA ASN A 529 -8.07 19.02 -26.75
C ASN A 529 -8.61 20.25 -26.00
N VAL A 530 -9.04 20.13 -24.74
CA VAL A 530 -9.33 21.29 -23.88
C VAL A 530 -8.55 21.22 -22.58
N ALA A 531 -8.18 22.39 -22.04
CA ALA A 531 -7.70 22.44 -20.68
C ALA A 531 -8.85 22.10 -19.74
N GLU A 532 -8.55 21.60 -18.54
CA GLU A 532 -9.56 21.07 -17.64
C GLU A 532 -9.52 21.74 -16.26
N TRP A 533 -10.68 22.21 -15.80
CA TRP A 533 -10.84 22.74 -14.44
C TRP A 533 -10.56 21.67 -13.37
N CYS A 534 -9.82 22.07 -12.33
CA CYS A 534 -9.62 21.31 -11.11
C CYS A 534 -10.31 22.00 -9.91
N LEU A 535 -10.49 21.25 -8.82
CA LEU A 535 -11.14 21.74 -7.61
C LEU A 535 -10.28 22.77 -6.85
N ASP A 536 -8.96 22.65 -6.93
CA ASP A 536 -7.98 23.44 -6.20
C ASP A 536 -7.99 24.94 -6.58
N ASP A 537 -7.83 25.79 -5.56
CA ASP A 537 -7.40 27.18 -5.76
C ASP A 537 -5.94 27.19 -6.23
N TYR A 538 -5.63 28.04 -7.19
CA TYR A 538 -4.26 28.16 -7.67
C TYR A 538 -3.36 28.85 -6.64
N SER A 539 -2.16 28.30 -6.50
CA SER A 539 -1.04 28.91 -5.81
C SER A 539 0.25 28.53 -6.54
N GLU A 540 1.23 29.44 -6.52
CA GLU A 540 2.60 29.17 -7.00
C GLU A 540 3.23 27.99 -6.27
N GLN A 541 2.80 27.71 -5.04
CA GLN A 541 3.17 26.50 -4.32
C GLN A 541 2.12 25.40 -4.55
N PRO A 542 2.42 24.36 -5.35
CA PRO A 542 1.50 23.25 -5.55
C PRO A 542 1.17 22.54 -4.25
N SER A 543 -0.06 22.03 -4.15
CA SER A 543 -0.52 21.17 -3.06
C SER A 543 0.21 19.82 -3.06
N GLY A 544 0.36 19.23 -1.88
CA GLY A 544 1.18 18.04 -1.62
C GLY A 544 2.41 18.37 -0.77
N LEU A 545 3.06 17.34 -0.24
CA LEU A 545 4.20 17.50 0.66
C LEU A 545 5.47 17.92 -0.12
N HIS A 546 6.10 19.01 0.29
CA HIS A 546 7.26 19.60 -0.38
C HIS A 546 8.55 18.81 -0.16
N LEU A 547 9.15 18.31 -1.25
CA LEU A 547 10.32 17.43 -1.15
C LEU A 547 11.62 18.15 -0.73
N ILE A 548 11.83 19.43 -1.08
CA ILE A 548 13.05 20.18 -0.69
C ILE A 548 13.00 20.70 0.77
N ARG A 549 11.85 20.59 1.46
CA ARG A 549 11.81 20.82 2.93
C ARG A 549 12.38 19.61 3.69
N MET A 550 12.72 18.55 2.98
CA MET A 550 13.46 17.38 3.47
C MET A 550 14.95 17.71 3.29
N ASN A 551 15.66 17.88 4.41
CA ASN A 551 17.01 18.43 4.55
C ASN A 551 18.07 17.69 3.70
N THR A 552 18.09 17.91 2.40
CA THR A 552 19.02 17.30 1.46
C THR A 552 19.90 18.39 0.89
N SER A 553 21.17 18.37 1.26
CA SER A 553 22.25 19.16 0.64
C SER A 553 22.57 18.73 -0.80
N HIS A 554 21.72 17.90 -1.40
CA HIS A 554 21.90 17.27 -2.70
C HIS A 554 20.70 17.57 -3.60
N ASP A 555 20.97 18.03 -4.82
CA ASP A 555 19.96 18.30 -5.84
C ASP A 555 19.45 16.98 -6.42
N VAL A 556 18.56 16.30 -5.68
CA VAL A 556 18.00 15.00 -6.10
C VAL A 556 17.06 15.26 -7.28
N SER A 557 17.43 14.74 -8.45
CA SER A 557 16.70 14.93 -9.70
C SER A 557 16.05 13.66 -10.24
N ASP A 558 16.27 12.51 -9.60
CA ASP A 558 15.69 11.22 -9.97
C ASP A 558 14.34 10.99 -9.22
N PRO A 559 13.21 10.84 -9.93
CA PRO A 559 11.92 10.50 -9.32
C PRO A 559 11.92 9.19 -8.50
N VAL A 560 12.80 8.24 -8.82
CA VAL A 560 12.92 6.96 -8.11
C VAL A 560 13.59 7.18 -6.76
N GLU A 561 14.74 7.86 -6.72
CA GLU A 561 15.43 8.23 -5.47
C GLU A 561 14.52 9.08 -4.57
N ILE A 562 13.68 9.93 -5.17
CA ILE A 562 12.70 10.74 -4.44
C ILE A 562 11.58 9.87 -3.84
N LEU A 563 11.07 8.87 -4.58
CA LEU A 563 10.07 7.93 -4.07
C LEU A 563 10.64 7.05 -2.95
N GLU A 564 11.87 6.58 -3.12
CA GLU A 564 12.61 5.82 -2.11
C GLU A 564 12.82 6.67 -0.87
N HIS A 565 13.28 7.92 -1.02
CA HIS A 565 13.45 8.85 0.10
C HIS A 565 12.12 9.23 0.77
N MET A 566 11.04 9.36 0.01
CA MET A 566 9.70 9.61 0.53
C MET A 566 9.18 8.40 1.33
N HIS A 567 9.45 7.18 0.86
CA HIS A 567 9.14 5.94 1.56
C HIS A 567 9.97 5.81 2.85
N GLU A 568 11.27 6.09 2.77
CA GLU A 568 12.18 6.15 3.92
C GLU A 568 11.72 7.19 4.95
N LEU A 569 11.27 8.39 4.55
CA LEU A 569 10.87 9.46 5.45
C LEU A 569 9.50 9.25 6.10
N LEU A 570 8.52 8.75 5.34
CA LEU A 570 7.19 8.44 5.87
C LEU A 570 7.23 7.26 6.85
N ASN A 571 8.21 6.36 6.67
CA ASN A 571 8.42 5.17 7.50
C ASN A 571 9.62 5.29 8.45
N ALA A 572 10.34 6.42 8.45
CA ALA A 572 11.46 6.64 9.38
C ALA A 572 10.96 6.53 10.83
N PRO A 573 11.83 6.27 11.81
CA PRO A 573 11.45 6.30 13.24
C PRO A 573 11.40 7.76 13.74
N ILE A 574 10.69 8.07 14.83
CA ILE A 574 10.28 9.47 15.16
C ILE A 574 11.43 10.33 15.76
N THR A 575 12.67 9.86 15.73
CA THR A 575 13.60 10.25 16.79
C THR A 575 14.91 10.89 16.38
N LEU A 576 15.12 11.30 15.13
CA LEU A 576 16.34 12.07 14.79
C LEU A 576 16.15 13.20 13.79
N GLN A 577 14.99 13.31 13.12
CA GLN A 577 14.74 14.37 12.13
C GLN A 577 13.36 15.02 12.21
N PHE A 578 12.33 14.33 12.73
CA PHE A 578 10.95 14.81 12.74
C PHE A 578 10.16 14.29 13.94
N THR A 579 9.51 15.17 14.71
CA THR A 579 8.58 14.82 15.80
C THR A 579 7.32 14.10 15.29
N VAL A 580 6.55 13.48 16.18
CA VAL A 580 5.21 12.89 15.86
C VAL A 580 4.34 13.88 15.11
N GLU A 581 4.28 15.11 15.62
CA GLU A 581 3.48 16.18 15.05
C GLU A 581 3.97 16.53 13.64
N GLN A 582 5.29 16.60 13.43
CA GLN A 582 5.88 16.84 12.11
C GLN A 582 5.55 15.70 11.13
N LYS A 583 5.64 14.43 11.53
CA LYS A 583 5.21 13.32 10.67
C LYS A 583 3.73 13.28 10.42
N HIS A 584 2.91 13.52 11.44
CA HIS A 584 1.47 13.63 11.27
C HIS A 584 1.12 14.73 10.25
N ASN A 585 1.79 15.89 10.35
CA ASN A 585 1.63 16.98 9.39
C ASN A 585 2.13 16.60 7.99
N MET A 586 3.25 15.89 7.86
CA MET A 586 3.76 15.39 6.56
C MET A 586 2.77 14.43 5.90
N TRP A 587 2.27 13.44 6.65
CA TRP A 587 1.25 12.49 6.17
C TRP A 587 -0.05 13.22 5.80
N LYS A 588 -0.47 14.18 6.60
CA LYS A 588 -1.65 15.02 6.33
C LYS A 588 -1.47 15.90 5.09
N GLU A 589 -0.28 16.47 4.88
CA GLU A 589 0.04 17.28 3.69
C GLU A 589 0.16 16.42 2.42
N ALA A 590 0.61 15.17 2.54
CA ALA A 590 0.75 14.25 1.42
C ALA A 590 -0.58 13.57 1.04
N THR A 591 -1.48 13.33 1.99
CA THR A 591 -2.69 12.52 1.79
C THR A 591 -3.85 13.34 1.23
N ASP A 592 -4.36 12.94 0.06
CA ASP A 592 -5.47 13.56 -0.68
C ASP A 592 -5.40 15.11 -0.68
N PRO A 593 -4.26 15.70 -1.11
CA PRO A 593 -4.01 17.13 -0.94
C PRO A 593 -4.97 17.96 -1.79
N LEU A 594 -5.59 18.93 -1.14
CA LEU A 594 -6.55 19.87 -1.74
C LEU A 594 -6.28 21.28 -1.24
N ARG A 595 -6.00 22.22 -2.14
CA ARG A 595 -5.80 23.63 -1.80
C ARG A 595 -7.13 24.39 -1.82
N LYS A 596 -7.55 24.91 -0.67
CA LYS A 596 -8.67 25.85 -0.50
C LYS A 596 -8.19 27.10 0.22
N SER A 597 -7.58 28.02 -0.51
CA SER A 597 -7.07 29.29 0.02
C SER A 597 -8.12 30.41 0.02
N GLY A 598 -9.33 30.17 -0.48
CA GLY A 598 -10.33 31.22 -0.71
C GLY A 598 -9.97 32.13 -1.88
N GLY A 599 -9.11 31.65 -2.78
CA GLY A 599 -8.66 32.41 -3.95
C GLY A 599 -9.69 32.38 -5.07
N MET A 600 -9.78 33.48 -5.82
CA MET A 600 -10.71 33.57 -6.97
C MET A 600 -10.18 32.88 -8.24
N SER A 601 -8.93 32.41 -8.23
CA SER A 601 -8.31 31.70 -9.35
C SER A 601 -8.25 30.21 -9.09
N LYS A 602 -8.69 29.42 -10.07
CA LYS A 602 -8.76 27.96 -9.99
C LYS A 602 -7.73 27.34 -10.91
N VAL A 603 -7.23 26.17 -10.51
CA VAL A 603 -6.26 25.42 -11.31
C VAL A 603 -6.92 24.90 -12.59
N ILE A 604 -6.17 24.98 -13.69
CA ILE A 604 -6.48 24.28 -14.94
C ILE A 604 -5.27 23.43 -15.39
N ARG A 605 -5.56 22.29 -16.03
CA ARG A 605 -4.56 21.26 -16.38
C ARG A 605 -4.73 20.77 -17.82
N GLY A 606 -3.77 19.98 -18.32
CA GLY A 606 -3.88 19.26 -19.60
C GLY A 606 -3.52 20.04 -20.86
N GLY A 607 -3.56 21.37 -20.81
CA GLY A 607 -3.40 22.20 -22.00
C GLY A 607 -4.53 21.96 -23.00
N SER A 608 -4.44 22.50 -24.21
CA SER A 608 -5.53 22.42 -25.19
C SER A 608 -4.98 22.36 -26.60
N TYR A 609 -5.87 22.21 -27.58
CA TYR A 609 -5.53 22.35 -28.99
C TYR A 609 -4.89 23.72 -29.31
N LEU A 610 -5.14 24.77 -28.50
CA LEU A 610 -4.65 26.13 -28.73
C LEU A 610 -3.36 26.46 -27.95
N SER A 611 -3.06 25.68 -26.90
CA SER A 611 -1.95 25.95 -25.98
C SER A 611 -0.59 25.69 -26.63
N ASP A 612 0.47 26.33 -26.11
CA ASP A 612 1.83 25.82 -26.34
C ASP A 612 1.88 24.37 -25.82
N VAL A 613 2.46 23.45 -26.59
CA VAL A 613 2.49 22.01 -26.28
C VAL A 613 3.13 21.72 -24.91
N ALA A 614 4.03 22.58 -24.43
CA ALA A 614 4.59 22.45 -23.08
C ALA A 614 3.56 22.61 -21.97
N GLN A 615 2.40 23.23 -22.23
CA GLN A 615 1.28 23.29 -21.30
C GLN A 615 0.49 21.98 -21.23
N CYS A 616 0.72 21.08 -22.18
CA CYS A 616 0.09 19.77 -22.22
C CYS A 616 0.91 18.69 -21.49
N ARG A 617 2.07 19.03 -20.92
CA ARG A 617 2.85 18.09 -20.08
C ARG A 617 2.04 17.67 -18.87
N SER A 618 2.28 16.45 -18.37
CA SER A 618 1.63 15.92 -17.17
C SER A 618 1.76 16.84 -15.97
N ALA A 619 2.91 17.51 -15.80
CA ALA A 619 3.18 18.39 -14.68
C ALA A 619 2.71 19.84 -14.88
N ALA A 620 2.36 20.26 -16.10
CA ALA A 620 2.17 21.68 -16.43
C ALA A 620 0.93 22.30 -15.77
N ARG A 621 1.15 23.31 -14.93
CA ARG A 621 0.08 23.99 -14.15
C ARG A 621 -0.28 25.32 -14.81
N LYS A 622 -1.57 25.64 -14.81
CA LYS A 622 -2.10 26.95 -15.17
C LYS A 622 -3.28 27.28 -14.26
N PHE A 623 -3.77 28.50 -14.37
CA PHE A 623 -4.93 28.95 -13.63
C PHE A 623 -5.68 30.00 -14.42
N GLN A 624 -6.94 30.15 -14.07
CA GLN A 624 -7.81 31.21 -14.55
C GLN A 624 -8.76 31.64 -13.42
N PRO A 625 -9.30 32.87 -13.47
CA PRO A 625 -10.40 33.29 -12.60
C PRO A 625 -11.58 32.30 -12.68
N GLN A 626 -12.26 32.05 -11.58
CA GLN A 626 -13.33 31.03 -11.51
C GLN A 626 -14.54 31.31 -12.42
N ASP A 627 -14.74 32.56 -12.84
CA ASP A 627 -15.76 33.04 -13.76
C ASP A 627 -15.28 33.08 -15.22
N TYR A 628 -14.01 32.77 -15.47
CA TYR A 628 -13.44 32.72 -16.81
C TYR A 628 -14.04 31.56 -17.61
N ALA A 629 -14.46 31.82 -18.84
CA ALA A 629 -14.91 30.82 -19.79
C ALA A 629 -14.15 31.00 -21.10
N HIS A 630 -13.76 29.90 -21.75
CA HIS A 630 -13.00 29.96 -23.00
C HIS A 630 -13.22 28.73 -23.87
N LYS A 631 -13.10 28.92 -25.19
CA LYS A 631 -13.30 27.87 -26.21
C LYS A 631 -12.29 26.71 -26.23
N ALA A 632 -11.37 26.71 -25.27
CA ALA A 632 -10.30 25.74 -25.13
C ALA A 632 -10.17 25.28 -23.66
N LEU A 633 -11.23 25.47 -22.87
CA LEU A 633 -11.30 25.18 -21.46
C LEU A 633 -12.65 24.51 -21.16
N GLY A 634 -12.56 23.27 -20.71
CA GLY A 634 -13.66 22.44 -20.25
C GLY A 634 -13.32 21.82 -18.90
N PHE A 635 -13.80 20.60 -18.66
CA PHE A 635 -13.52 19.88 -17.42
C PHE A 635 -13.82 18.39 -17.56
N ARG A 636 -13.33 17.62 -16.59
CA ARG A 636 -13.80 16.24 -16.33
C ARG A 636 -14.28 16.11 -14.90
N VAL A 637 -14.97 15.02 -14.61
CA VAL A 637 -15.50 14.74 -13.28
C VAL A 637 -14.80 13.57 -12.61
N VAL A 638 -14.79 13.59 -11.28
CA VAL A 638 -14.58 12.41 -10.47
C VAL A 638 -15.85 12.13 -9.68
N CYS A 639 -16.09 10.84 -9.42
CA CYS A 639 -17.21 10.35 -8.66
C CYS A 639 -16.71 9.72 -7.36
N GLU A 640 -17.10 10.31 -6.25
CA GLU A 640 -17.03 9.70 -4.94
C GLU A 640 -18.31 8.91 -4.70
N GLN A 641 -18.18 7.60 -4.51
CA GLN A 641 -19.27 6.80 -3.96
C GLN A 641 -19.06 6.76 -2.45
N SER A 642 -20.07 7.09 -1.62
CA SER A 642 -19.94 7.24 -0.15
C SER A 642 -19.52 5.98 0.62
N ASN A 643 -19.17 4.90 -0.10
CA ASN A 643 -18.56 3.67 0.41
C ASN A 643 -17.04 3.54 0.06
N LEU A 644 -16.39 4.61 -0.42
CA LEU A 644 -14.95 4.67 -0.74
C LEU A 644 -14.04 5.07 0.44
N GLY A 645 -14.64 5.38 1.59
CA GLY A 645 -13.93 5.78 2.81
C GLY A 645 -14.21 4.82 3.95
N ARG A 646 -13.37 3.78 4.09
CA ARG A 646 -12.99 3.13 5.35
C ARG A 646 -11.89 2.13 5.04
#